data_AF-A0A9Q0IVJ2-F1
#
_entry.id   AF-A0A9Q0IVJ2-F1
#
_cell.length_a   1.000
_cell.length_b   1.000
_cell.length_c   1.000
_cell.angle_alpha   90.00
_cell.angle_beta   90.00
_cell.angle_gamma   90.00
#
_symmetry.space_group_name_H-M   'P 1'
#
loop_
_entity.id
_entity.type
_entity.pdbx_description
1 polymer ?
#
loop_
_entity_poly.entity_id
_entity_poly.type
_entity_poly.pdbx_seq_one_letter_code
_entity_poly.pdbx_strand_id
1 'polypeptide(L)'
;MLSSGEDPMIVATLKACCGRLQGKLRSSLRSELRIQEKVKGCRAELKARRGGEERAEEEYFTSNQERIGLRHELLLVNNMSVDALRETRELTKEVTQLKLEARSLTEPKEAAKNHTLEMKKTLEDQKEVIEKMQAELAQQELESYQLKEQTDRLRCEKADAERGLETSSQLAALMKERVAGEELQNRRLEEQRNKLGRQQEELRARAEADAKTHGEVLKERAATQLRLQGERDIMKEKMRDLEIEDRLLDDSHCRLLKEIDRLEKKEKKMKPELQQAKEELLEMQSLCSKAEAQQQTEIEDLQRESSLLQTELCSLDHRRQIAVRQRDQEHRNLCQTKQMLAALEQESRNKDQVLVDRQKHQTLLEHRISQREEACKLVQEENNRLQASHEIAVRTEKNSLDNELEVLHTTNIINTRLDADNSEQTMLAMTKNCEAATQDRNTLIQLLESEETRCVEIQKINVLEAALDRRYADLDTLDEEWRLLRLEQTKDWGLTGLETKLETKLAAELAALQMELSKTRAQNSELETALEKPSDTTLTELKGSTHSGAKQAKKYQYLMEKELLLDQVTRLTQSVREKVESRKEETLELAKQLNAQRRKSGLAEKRLKVMKMEVVVAKAQAQTLEKQGRELALQVEACESNLEQGLPPCPEMEEERRRLLRNRRRKQTEAHGRQKKAEEEEGIQLPDGVFTSAEPRPNAYIPSQGLPPLPKPYGALAPFKPSSPGANFRHIRKPTKKKK
;
A
#
# COMPACT_ATOMS: atom_id res chain seq x y z
N MET A 1 66.72 89.44 -191.14
CA MET A 1 66.61 88.71 -192.41
C MET A 1 65.70 87.52 -192.15
N LEU A 2 64.50 87.34 -192.71
CA LEU A 2 63.87 87.93 -193.90
C LEU A 2 64.26 89.38 -194.19
N SER A 3 65.09 89.53 -195.22
CA SER A 3 64.77 90.47 -196.30
C SER A 3 63.38 90.10 -196.83
N SER A 4 62.60 91.11 -197.23
CA SER A 4 61.16 91.08 -197.59
C SER A 4 60.16 90.82 -196.45
N GLY A 5 59.57 91.92 -195.97
CA GLY A 5 58.12 92.03 -195.74
C GLY A 5 57.56 91.68 -194.35
N GLU A 6 56.86 92.65 -193.76
CA GLU A 6 55.60 92.51 -192.99
C GLU A 6 55.60 91.63 -191.70
N ASP A 7 55.00 92.00 -190.56
CA ASP A 7 54.47 93.26 -190.03
C ASP A 7 54.45 93.12 -188.47
N PRO A 8 54.91 94.09 -187.64
CA PRO A 8 55.47 93.77 -186.32
C PRO A 8 54.47 93.47 -185.17
N MET A 9 53.15 93.43 -185.43
CA MET A 9 52.16 93.28 -184.36
C MET A 9 51.94 91.83 -183.87
N ILE A 10 52.15 90.82 -184.72
CA ILE A 10 51.77 89.42 -184.45
C ILE A 10 52.73 88.71 -183.48
N VAL A 11 54.00 89.13 -183.42
CA VAL A 11 55.03 88.48 -182.58
C VAL A 11 54.83 88.76 -181.09
N ALA A 12 54.20 89.89 -180.74
CA ALA A 12 53.96 90.27 -179.34
C ALA A 12 52.85 89.44 -178.67
N THR A 13 51.76 89.17 -179.39
CA THR A 13 50.59 88.45 -178.85
C THR A 13 50.89 86.96 -178.59
N LEU A 14 51.69 86.31 -179.43
CA LEU A 14 52.11 84.92 -179.21
C LEU A 14 52.98 84.74 -177.96
N LYS A 15 53.96 85.64 -177.72
CA LYS A 15 54.78 85.61 -176.48
C LYS A 15 53.94 85.77 -175.21
N ALA A 16 52.93 86.64 -175.23
CA ALA A 16 52.01 86.83 -174.09
C ALA A 16 51.08 85.62 -173.83
N CYS A 17 50.90 84.75 -174.82
CA CYS A 17 50.08 83.54 -174.69
C CYS A 17 50.88 82.38 -174.06
N CYS A 18 52.10 82.13 -174.53
CA CYS A 18 52.98 81.08 -173.96
C CYS A 18 53.29 81.30 -172.47
N GLY A 19 53.51 82.55 -172.04
CA GLY A 19 53.76 82.87 -170.63
C GLY A 19 52.60 82.49 -169.70
N ARG A 20 51.35 82.70 -170.14
CA ARG A 20 50.15 82.33 -169.36
C ARG A 20 49.95 80.82 -169.26
N LEU A 21 50.31 80.05 -170.28
CA LEU A 21 50.23 78.59 -170.26
C LEU A 21 51.28 77.96 -169.31
N GLN A 22 52.53 78.43 -169.34
CA GLN A 22 53.56 77.95 -168.39
C GLN A 22 53.22 78.27 -166.93
N GLY A 23 52.59 79.42 -166.67
CA GLY A 23 52.10 79.79 -165.33
C GLY A 23 51.07 78.79 -164.78
N LYS A 24 50.05 78.45 -165.58
CA LYS A 24 48.98 77.51 -165.19
C LYS A 24 49.49 76.07 -164.97
N LEU A 25 50.45 75.62 -165.77
CA LEU A 25 51.02 74.27 -165.60
C LEU A 25 51.78 74.15 -164.25
N ARG A 26 52.55 75.19 -163.88
CA ARG A 26 53.29 75.24 -162.60
C ARG A 26 52.40 75.43 -161.36
N SER A 27 51.16 75.90 -161.50
CA SER A 27 50.19 75.87 -160.39
C SER A 27 49.55 74.49 -160.25
N SER A 28 49.16 73.85 -161.37
CA SER A 28 48.51 72.53 -161.36
C SER A 28 49.36 71.45 -160.71
N LEU A 29 50.65 71.37 -161.07
CA LEU A 29 51.57 70.39 -160.51
C LEU A 29 51.79 70.54 -158.99
N ARG A 30 51.68 71.78 -158.48
CA ARG A 30 51.80 72.07 -157.03
C ARG A 30 50.53 71.74 -156.24
N SER A 31 49.35 71.86 -156.84
CA SER A 31 48.12 71.33 -156.22
C SER A 31 48.11 69.81 -156.14
N GLU A 32 48.63 69.12 -157.16
CA GLU A 32 48.66 67.65 -157.23
C GLU A 32 49.55 67.03 -156.15
N LEU A 33 50.77 67.56 -155.97
CA LEU A 33 51.67 67.15 -154.87
C LEU A 33 51.03 67.34 -153.49
N ARG A 34 50.36 68.48 -153.24
CA ARG A 34 49.64 68.73 -151.97
C ARG A 34 48.51 67.73 -151.71
N ILE A 35 47.85 67.24 -152.75
CA ILE A 35 46.80 66.21 -152.62
C ILE A 35 47.43 64.86 -152.30
N GLN A 36 48.54 64.48 -152.96
CA GLN A 36 49.25 63.24 -152.66
C GLN A 36 49.79 63.19 -151.22
N GLU A 37 50.30 64.30 -150.68
CA GLU A 37 50.74 64.38 -149.28
C GLU A 37 49.57 64.19 -148.30
N LYS A 38 48.42 64.84 -148.55
CA LYS A 38 47.20 64.64 -147.74
C LYS A 38 46.70 63.19 -147.77
N VAL A 39 46.70 62.54 -148.93
CA VAL A 39 46.30 61.13 -149.07
C VAL A 39 47.25 60.19 -148.31
N LYS A 40 48.56 60.49 -148.28
CA LYS A 40 49.51 59.75 -147.42
C LYS A 40 49.21 59.94 -145.93
N GLY A 41 48.89 61.16 -145.50
CA GLY A 41 48.47 61.46 -144.12
C GLY A 41 47.26 60.65 -143.67
N CYS A 42 46.15 60.72 -144.40
CA CYS A 42 44.92 60.02 -144.02
C CYS A 42 45.07 58.48 -144.00
N ARG A 43 45.96 57.90 -144.83
CA ARG A 43 46.28 56.47 -144.79
C ARG A 43 47.06 56.06 -143.53
N ALA A 44 47.87 56.95 -142.96
CA ALA A 44 48.57 56.70 -141.71
C ALA A 44 47.61 56.73 -140.51
N GLU A 45 46.72 57.72 -140.44
CA GLU A 45 45.71 57.84 -139.38
C GLU A 45 44.75 56.64 -139.33
N LEU A 46 44.30 56.15 -140.50
CA LEU A 46 43.43 54.96 -140.56
C LEU A 46 44.12 53.68 -140.06
N LYS A 47 45.42 53.52 -140.28
CA LYS A 47 46.19 52.40 -139.70
C LYS A 47 46.35 52.55 -138.19
N ALA A 48 46.61 53.76 -137.71
CA ALA A 48 46.74 54.04 -136.27
C ALA A 48 45.43 53.76 -135.50
N ARG A 49 44.26 54.04 -136.10
CA ARG A 49 42.96 53.74 -135.48
C ARG A 49 42.65 52.24 -135.38
N ARG A 50 42.86 51.46 -136.45
CA ARG A 50 42.64 49.99 -136.40
C ARG A 50 43.50 49.31 -135.34
N GLY A 51 44.80 49.63 -135.29
CA GLY A 51 45.69 49.14 -134.25
C GLY A 51 45.42 49.72 -132.85
N GLY A 52 44.42 50.59 -132.68
CA GLY A 52 43.87 51.00 -131.39
C GLY A 52 42.61 50.21 -131.01
N GLU A 53 41.72 49.97 -131.97
CA GLU A 53 40.52 49.13 -131.79
C GLU A 53 40.89 47.67 -131.46
N GLU A 54 41.83 47.08 -132.20
CA GLU A 54 42.30 45.70 -131.97
C GLU A 54 42.86 45.49 -130.54
N ARG A 55 43.57 46.47 -129.98
CA ARG A 55 44.08 46.42 -128.59
C ARG A 55 42.98 46.56 -127.54
N ALA A 56 41.95 47.37 -127.80
CA ALA A 56 40.82 47.52 -126.89
C ALA A 56 39.97 46.25 -126.81
N GLU A 57 39.86 45.49 -127.91
CA GLU A 57 39.18 44.19 -127.93
C GLU A 57 39.96 43.11 -127.13
N GLU A 58 41.29 43.09 -127.23
CA GLU A 58 42.14 42.19 -126.42
C GLU A 58 42.08 42.52 -124.91
N GLU A 59 42.11 43.80 -124.54
CA GLU A 59 41.93 44.26 -123.14
C GLU A 59 40.53 43.91 -122.59
N TYR A 60 39.48 44.00 -123.42
CA TYR A 60 38.13 43.59 -123.00
C TYR A 60 38.01 42.08 -122.79
N PHE A 61 38.62 41.26 -123.66
CA PHE A 61 38.58 39.80 -123.54
C PHE A 61 39.29 39.31 -122.27
N THR A 62 40.49 39.82 -122.02
CA THR A 62 41.30 39.49 -120.82
C THR A 62 40.58 39.89 -119.52
N SER A 63 40.07 41.12 -119.43
CA SER A 63 39.31 41.57 -118.24
C SER A 63 38.05 40.73 -117.98
N ASN A 64 37.37 40.26 -119.04
CA ASN A 64 36.20 39.40 -118.87
C ASN A 64 36.59 37.98 -118.39
N GLN A 65 37.78 37.49 -118.78
CA GLN A 65 38.33 36.22 -118.32
C GLN A 65 38.72 36.27 -116.83
N GLU A 66 39.32 37.38 -116.37
CA GLU A 66 39.60 37.65 -114.95
C GLU A 66 38.31 37.69 -114.10
N ARG A 67 37.25 38.35 -114.60
CA ARG A 67 35.94 38.40 -113.91
C ARG A 67 35.28 37.03 -113.77
N ILE A 68 35.55 36.09 -114.68
CA ILE A 68 35.08 34.70 -114.57
C ILE A 68 35.90 33.95 -113.50
N GLY A 69 37.22 34.14 -113.45
CA GLY A 69 38.09 33.61 -112.40
C GLY A 69 37.65 34.05 -110.99
N LEU A 70 37.52 35.36 -110.77
CA LEU A 70 37.09 35.93 -109.48
C LEU A 70 35.70 35.43 -109.04
N ARG A 71 34.78 35.18 -109.99
CA ARG A 71 33.49 34.57 -109.68
C ARG A 71 33.60 33.12 -109.22
N HIS A 72 34.55 32.37 -109.76
CA HIS A 72 34.78 30.97 -109.36
C HIS A 72 35.42 30.91 -107.97
N GLU A 73 36.39 31.78 -107.69
CA GLU A 73 37.01 31.93 -106.36
C GLU A 73 35.99 32.34 -105.29
N LEU A 74 35.11 33.32 -105.58
CA LEU A 74 34.01 33.70 -104.69
C LEU A 74 33.06 32.53 -104.38
N LEU A 75 32.81 31.66 -105.36
CA LEU A 75 31.93 30.50 -105.20
C LEU A 75 32.60 29.41 -104.34
N LEU A 76 33.90 29.18 -104.54
CA LEU A 76 34.73 28.33 -103.67
C LEU A 76 34.74 28.81 -102.22
N VAL A 77 35.04 30.11 -101.99
CA VAL A 77 35.05 30.71 -100.65
C VAL A 77 33.67 30.63 -99.99
N ASN A 78 32.58 30.85 -100.74
CA ASN A 78 31.23 30.76 -100.21
C ASN A 78 30.86 29.31 -99.83
N ASN A 79 31.25 28.32 -100.64
CA ASN A 79 31.05 26.90 -100.30
C ASN A 79 31.83 26.53 -99.03
N MET A 80 33.12 26.87 -98.94
CA MET A 80 33.93 26.64 -97.73
C MET A 80 33.31 27.33 -96.49
N SER A 81 32.73 28.53 -96.64
CA SER A 81 32.02 29.20 -95.55
C SER A 81 30.72 28.50 -95.15
N VAL A 82 30.01 27.86 -96.09
CA VAL A 82 28.81 27.06 -95.79
C VAL A 82 29.18 25.77 -95.08
N ASP A 83 30.27 25.12 -95.49
CA ASP A 83 30.76 23.89 -94.87
C ASP A 83 31.26 24.17 -93.44
N ALA A 84 32.03 25.24 -93.20
CA ALA A 84 32.42 25.66 -91.85
C ALA A 84 31.21 26.04 -90.97
N LEU A 85 30.16 26.64 -91.54
CA LEU A 85 28.89 26.90 -90.82
C LEU A 85 28.09 25.63 -90.55
N ARG A 86 28.31 24.55 -91.28
CA ARG A 86 27.72 23.24 -91.03
C ARG A 86 28.47 22.51 -89.92
N GLU A 87 29.79 22.45 -90.01
CA GLU A 87 30.68 21.86 -89.02
C GLU A 87 30.50 22.50 -87.63
N THR A 88 30.49 23.84 -87.56
CA THR A 88 30.20 24.55 -86.29
C THR A 88 28.81 24.26 -85.71
N ARG A 89 27.80 24.00 -86.55
CA ARG A 89 26.47 23.56 -86.08
C ARG A 89 26.46 22.11 -85.59
N GLU A 90 27.25 21.25 -86.20
CA GLU A 90 27.40 19.84 -85.80
C GLU A 90 28.16 19.77 -84.45
N LEU A 91 29.30 20.46 -84.32
CA LEU A 91 30.01 20.67 -83.05
C LEU A 91 29.12 21.30 -81.96
N THR A 92 28.25 22.25 -82.31
CA THR A 92 27.31 22.84 -81.33
C THR A 92 26.33 21.80 -80.81
N LYS A 93 25.83 20.89 -81.65
CA LYS A 93 24.94 19.79 -81.23
C LYS A 93 25.67 18.83 -80.30
N GLU A 94 26.89 18.42 -80.66
CA GLU A 94 27.73 17.55 -79.84
C GLU A 94 28.02 18.17 -78.47
N VAL A 95 28.39 19.46 -78.42
CA VAL A 95 28.59 20.19 -77.16
C VAL A 95 27.30 20.26 -76.34
N THR A 96 26.11 20.38 -76.95
CA THR A 96 24.84 20.30 -76.20
C THR A 96 24.53 18.89 -75.71
N GLN A 97 24.86 17.86 -76.49
CA GLN A 97 24.66 16.46 -76.12
C GLN A 97 25.59 16.05 -74.96
N LEU A 98 26.90 16.34 -75.06
CA LEU A 98 27.87 16.12 -74.00
C LEU A 98 27.52 16.89 -72.71
N LYS A 99 26.90 18.08 -72.82
CA LYS A 99 26.37 18.81 -71.65
C LYS A 99 25.14 18.14 -71.03
N LEU A 100 24.32 17.45 -71.80
CA LEU A 100 23.18 16.66 -71.29
C LEU A 100 23.67 15.35 -70.65
N GLU A 101 24.61 14.65 -71.28
CA GLU A 101 25.25 13.45 -70.73
C GLU A 101 26.04 13.74 -69.45
N ALA A 102 26.77 14.86 -69.39
CA ALA A 102 27.41 15.31 -68.16
C ALA A 102 26.39 15.57 -67.04
N ARG A 103 25.23 16.16 -67.36
CA ARG A 103 24.15 16.39 -66.39
C ARG A 103 23.54 15.09 -65.87
N SER A 104 23.17 14.18 -66.78
CA SER A 104 22.61 12.87 -66.43
C SER A 104 23.58 11.96 -65.68
N LEU A 105 24.89 12.24 -65.72
CA LEU A 105 25.90 11.61 -64.86
C LEU A 105 26.12 12.35 -63.52
N THR A 106 25.92 13.67 -63.45
CA THR A 106 26.02 14.41 -62.18
C THR A 106 24.85 14.13 -61.23
N GLU A 107 23.62 14.04 -61.74
CA GLU A 107 22.42 13.78 -60.93
C GLU A 107 22.49 12.47 -60.11
N PRO A 108 22.78 11.29 -60.69
CA PRO A 108 22.93 10.05 -59.91
C PRO A 108 24.17 10.07 -59.00
N LYS A 109 25.22 10.82 -59.36
CA LYS A 109 26.40 11.00 -58.50
C LYS A 109 26.09 11.86 -57.26
N GLU A 110 25.21 12.84 -57.39
CA GLU A 110 24.71 13.63 -56.26
C GLU A 110 23.68 12.84 -55.43
N ALA A 111 22.79 12.09 -56.07
CA ALA A 111 21.88 11.17 -55.38
C ALA A 111 22.64 10.11 -54.54
N ALA A 112 23.68 9.49 -55.10
CA ALA A 112 24.53 8.53 -54.38
C ALA A 112 25.32 9.19 -53.23
N LYS A 113 25.77 10.44 -53.38
CA LYS A 113 26.39 11.20 -52.28
C LYS A 113 25.40 11.51 -51.16
N ASN A 114 24.16 11.88 -51.50
CA ASN A 114 23.12 12.16 -50.51
C ASN A 114 22.73 10.86 -49.78
N HIS A 115 22.51 9.77 -50.50
CA HIS A 115 22.19 8.47 -49.91
C HIS A 115 23.32 7.95 -48.99
N THR A 116 24.59 8.08 -49.39
CA THR A 116 25.72 7.73 -48.51
C THR A 116 25.88 8.66 -47.30
N LEU A 117 25.38 9.89 -47.36
CA LEU A 117 25.33 10.81 -46.22
C LEU A 117 24.16 10.48 -45.28
N GLU A 118 23.00 10.09 -45.81
CA GLU A 118 21.88 9.56 -45.05
C GLU A 118 22.24 8.26 -44.33
N MET A 119 22.85 7.28 -45.02
CA MET A 119 23.33 6.04 -44.40
C MET A 119 24.36 6.29 -43.29
N LYS A 120 25.25 7.28 -43.46
CA LYS A 120 26.19 7.68 -42.40
C LYS A 120 25.47 8.27 -41.20
N LYS A 121 24.43 9.08 -41.42
CA LYS A 121 23.62 9.63 -40.34
C LYS A 121 22.88 8.53 -39.58
N THR A 122 22.20 7.61 -40.28
CA THR A 122 21.50 6.50 -39.62
C THR A 122 22.45 5.56 -38.88
N LEU A 123 23.68 5.37 -39.36
CA LEU A 123 24.72 4.62 -38.63
C LEU A 123 25.16 5.36 -37.35
N GLU A 124 25.26 6.69 -37.36
CA GLU A 124 25.57 7.47 -36.15
C GLU A 124 24.41 7.43 -35.15
N ASP A 125 23.17 7.63 -35.62
CA ASP A 125 21.95 7.52 -34.82
C ASP A 125 21.86 6.11 -34.17
N GLN A 126 22.23 5.04 -34.90
CA GLN A 126 22.29 3.67 -34.37
C GLN A 126 23.40 3.47 -33.32
N LYS A 127 24.59 4.07 -33.49
CA LYS A 127 25.64 4.03 -32.46
C LYS A 127 25.18 4.68 -31.16
N GLU A 128 24.54 5.84 -31.23
CA GLU A 128 24.01 6.52 -30.04
C GLU A 128 23.00 5.64 -29.28
N VAL A 129 22.16 4.87 -29.99
CA VAL A 129 21.23 3.91 -29.37
C VAL A 129 22.00 2.76 -28.71
N ILE A 130 23.04 2.22 -29.36
CA ILE A 130 23.88 1.17 -28.78
C ILE A 130 24.61 1.66 -27.52
N GLU A 131 25.16 2.88 -27.53
CA GLU A 131 25.82 3.48 -26.36
C GLU A 131 24.84 3.69 -25.20
N LYS A 132 23.61 4.15 -25.48
CA LYS A 132 22.54 4.26 -24.47
C LYS A 132 22.17 2.89 -23.88
N MET A 133 21.97 1.87 -24.72
CA MET A 133 21.70 0.50 -24.26
C MET A 133 22.85 -0.09 -23.43
N GLN A 134 24.11 0.20 -23.78
CA GLN A 134 25.27 -0.23 -23.00
C GLN A 134 25.34 0.47 -21.63
N ALA A 135 25.00 1.75 -21.56
CA ALA A 135 24.91 2.48 -20.29
C ALA A 135 23.76 1.95 -19.40
N GLU A 136 22.60 1.66 -19.99
CA GLU A 136 21.45 1.06 -19.30
C GLU A 136 21.78 -0.35 -18.76
N LEU A 137 22.47 -1.19 -19.55
CA LEU A 137 22.95 -2.50 -19.10
C LEU A 137 23.94 -2.39 -17.93
N ALA A 138 24.90 -1.47 -18.01
CA ALA A 138 25.86 -1.24 -16.92
C ALA A 138 25.17 -0.72 -15.64
N GLN A 139 24.10 0.07 -15.77
CA GLN A 139 23.28 0.47 -14.63
C GLN A 139 22.51 -0.72 -14.03
N GLN A 140 21.89 -1.57 -14.87
CA GLN A 140 21.19 -2.77 -14.42
C GLN A 140 22.13 -3.77 -13.71
N GLU A 141 23.38 -3.91 -14.16
CA GLU A 141 24.38 -4.73 -13.47
C GLU A 141 24.73 -4.17 -12.08
N LEU A 142 24.84 -2.85 -11.94
CA LEU A 142 25.08 -2.18 -10.66
C LEU A 142 23.88 -2.34 -9.70
N GLU A 143 22.65 -2.18 -10.19
CA GLU A 143 21.42 -2.39 -9.42
C GLU A 143 21.29 -3.86 -8.99
N SER A 144 21.61 -4.81 -9.88
CA SER A 144 21.66 -6.25 -9.56
C SER A 144 22.66 -6.56 -8.46
N TYR A 145 23.84 -5.93 -8.48
CA TYR A 145 24.83 -6.07 -7.41
C TYR A 145 24.32 -5.54 -6.06
N GLN A 146 23.69 -4.36 -6.04
CA GLN A 146 23.11 -3.76 -4.83
C GLN A 146 21.98 -4.63 -4.26
N LEU A 147 21.08 -5.12 -5.11
CA LEU A 147 19.99 -6.04 -4.71
C LEU A 147 20.53 -7.35 -4.15
N LYS A 148 21.61 -7.89 -4.72
CA LYS A 148 22.28 -9.08 -4.20
C LYS A 148 22.87 -8.83 -2.81
N GLU A 149 23.54 -7.70 -2.61
CA GLU A 149 24.09 -7.34 -1.30
C GLU A 149 22.99 -7.17 -0.23
N GLN A 150 21.89 -6.50 -0.58
CA GLN A 150 20.71 -6.40 0.30
C GLN A 150 20.10 -7.77 0.61
N THR A 151 19.99 -8.64 -0.39
CA THR A 151 19.47 -10.01 -0.22
C THR A 151 20.34 -10.82 0.73
N ASP A 152 21.67 -10.73 0.61
CA ASP A 152 22.59 -11.46 1.48
C ASP A 152 22.61 -10.87 2.92
N ARG A 153 22.45 -9.55 3.09
CA ARG A 153 22.22 -8.94 4.43
C ARG A 153 20.94 -9.48 5.08
N LEU A 154 19.81 -9.46 4.37
CA LEU A 154 18.53 -9.98 4.87
C LEU A 154 18.58 -11.48 5.18
N ARG A 155 19.37 -12.27 4.45
CA ARG A 155 19.62 -13.69 4.77
C ARG A 155 20.38 -13.85 6.09
N CYS A 156 21.40 -13.02 6.35
CA CYS A 156 22.13 -13.03 7.61
C CYS A 156 21.21 -12.64 8.79
N GLU A 157 20.46 -11.54 8.66
CA GLU A 157 19.49 -11.11 9.69
C GLU A 157 18.43 -12.17 9.97
N LYS A 158 17.92 -12.84 8.93
CA LYS A 158 17.00 -13.97 9.07
C LYS A 158 17.64 -15.14 9.84
N ALA A 159 18.87 -15.53 9.50
CA ALA A 159 19.57 -16.61 10.19
C ALA A 159 19.86 -16.27 11.67
N ASP A 160 20.10 -15.00 11.98
CA ASP A 160 20.26 -14.51 13.36
C ASP A 160 18.93 -14.57 14.13
N ALA A 161 17.82 -14.18 13.50
CA ALA A 161 16.48 -14.29 14.06
C ALA A 161 16.05 -15.75 14.28
N GLU A 162 16.36 -16.67 13.36
CA GLU A 162 16.09 -18.10 13.50
C GLU A 162 16.87 -18.70 14.70
N ARG A 163 18.15 -18.36 14.85
CA ARG A 163 18.94 -18.75 16.05
C ARG A 163 18.38 -18.15 17.35
N GLY A 164 17.89 -16.91 17.30
CA GLY A 164 17.18 -16.27 18.41
C GLY A 164 15.89 -17.02 18.80
N LEU A 165 15.11 -17.46 17.81
CA LEU A 165 13.89 -18.23 18.02
C LEU A 165 14.20 -19.63 18.60
N GLU A 166 15.22 -20.32 18.11
CA GLU A 166 15.66 -21.61 18.65
C GLU A 166 16.07 -21.52 20.11
N THR A 167 16.90 -20.52 20.48
CA THR A 167 17.30 -20.33 21.88
C THR A 167 16.11 -19.97 22.78
N SER A 168 15.18 -19.14 22.31
CA SER A 168 13.93 -18.85 23.04
C SER A 168 13.04 -20.09 23.20
N SER A 169 12.99 -20.96 22.19
CA SER A 169 12.23 -22.23 22.22
C SER A 169 12.84 -23.22 23.23
N GLN A 170 14.17 -23.33 23.26
CA GLN A 170 14.90 -24.14 24.25
C GLN A 170 14.66 -23.63 25.68
N LEU A 171 14.70 -22.31 25.91
CA LEU A 171 14.36 -21.71 27.21
C LEU A 171 12.91 -21.99 27.61
N ALA A 172 11.96 -21.90 26.67
CA ALA A 172 10.56 -22.22 26.92
C ALA A 172 10.35 -23.71 27.26
N ALA A 173 11.12 -24.63 26.67
CA ALA A 173 11.10 -26.05 27.01
C ALA A 173 11.61 -26.29 28.45
N LEU A 174 12.75 -25.71 28.82
CA LEU A 174 13.30 -25.78 30.19
C LEU A 174 12.33 -25.21 31.24
N MET A 175 11.64 -24.11 30.91
CA MET A 175 10.62 -23.53 31.80
C MET A 175 9.39 -24.45 31.95
N LYS A 176 8.97 -25.15 30.89
CA LYS A 176 7.90 -26.17 30.98
C LYS A 176 8.29 -27.34 31.87
N GLU A 177 9.52 -27.86 31.76
CA GLU A 177 10.02 -28.93 32.63
C GLU A 177 10.06 -28.49 34.09
N ARG A 178 10.52 -27.26 34.36
CA ARG A 178 10.52 -26.68 35.70
C ARG A 178 9.11 -26.58 36.29
N VAL A 179 8.14 -26.05 35.53
CA VAL A 179 6.74 -25.95 35.97
C VAL A 179 6.15 -27.34 36.25
N ALA A 180 6.40 -28.33 35.39
CA ALA A 180 5.96 -29.70 35.62
C ALA A 180 6.57 -30.32 36.90
N GLY A 181 7.82 -30.00 37.21
CA GLY A 181 8.48 -30.38 38.46
C GLY A 181 7.84 -29.74 39.69
N GLU A 182 7.57 -28.42 39.64
CA GLU A 182 6.91 -27.67 40.71
C GLU A 182 5.46 -28.13 40.93
N GLU A 183 4.70 -28.45 39.87
CA GLU A 183 3.37 -29.07 39.96
C GLU A 183 3.41 -30.43 40.66
N LEU A 184 4.38 -31.28 40.33
CA LEU A 184 4.51 -32.61 40.91
C LEU A 184 4.90 -32.53 42.41
N GLN A 185 5.69 -31.52 42.78
CA GLN A 185 5.97 -31.20 44.18
C GLN A 185 4.72 -30.69 44.92
N ASN A 186 3.92 -29.81 44.31
CA ASN A 186 2.67 -29.32 44.88
C ASN A 186 1.66 -30.46 45.12
N ARG A 187 1.51 -31.40 44.19
CA ARG A 187 0.67 -32.60 44.39
C ARG A 187 1.12 -33.44 45.60
N ARG A 188 2.44 -33.64 45.78
CA ARG A 188 2.99 -34.34 46.96
C ARG A 188 2.69 -33.62 48.27
N LEU A 189 2.80 -32.29 48.30
CA LEU A 189 2.47 -31.48 49.48
C LEU A 189 0.97 -31.53 49.79
N GLU A 190 0.11 -31.54 48.77
CA GLU A 190 -1.34 -31.66 48.95
C GLU A 190 -1.75 -33.04 49.48
N GLU A 191 -1.14 -34.12 49.00
CA GLU A 191 -1.30 -35.46 49.58
C GLU A 191 -0.87 -35.51 51.06
N GLN A 192 0.23 -34.87 51.43
CA GLN A 192 0.69 -34.77 52.81
C GLN A 192 -0.30 -33.96 53.68
N ARG A 193 -0.79 -32.81 53.18
CA ARG A 193 -1.83 -31.99 53.84
C ARG A 193 -3.09 -32.82 54.08
N ASN A 194 -3.53 -33.59 53.10
CA ASN A 194 -4.73 -34.41 53.18
C ASN A 194 -4.56 -35.59 54.17
N LYS A 195 -3.36 -36.18 54.28
CA LYS A 195 -3.04 -37.19 55.30
C LYS A 195 -3.07 -36.59 56.71
N LEU A 196 -2.48 -35.41 56.91
CA LEU A 196 -2.51 -34.69 58.19
C LEU A 196 -3.94 -34.26 58.58
N GLY A 197 -4.76 -33.83 57.61
CA GLY A 197 -6.17 -33.51 57.83
C GLY A 197 -6.96 -34.70 58.39
N ARG A 198 -6.84 -35.88 57.78
CA ARG A 198 -7.47 -37.11 58.28
C ARG A 198 -7.01 -37.47 59.69
N GLN A 199 -5.72 -37.33 59.99
CA GLN A 199 -5.19 -37.55 61.34
C GLN A 199 -5.78 -36.57 62.38
N GLN A 200 -5.99 -35.30 62.01
CA GLN A 200 -6.67 -34.34 62.89
C GLN A 200 -8.15 -34.70 63.11
N GLU A 201 -8.86 -35.16 62.08
CA GLU A 201 -10.25 -35.61 62.19
C GLU A 201 -10.38 -36.86 63.07
N GLU A 202 -9.49 -37.85 62.92
CA GLU A 202 -9.43 -39.03 63.79
C GLU A 202 -9.18 -38.66 65.26
N LEU A 203 -8.27 -37.71 65.53
CA LEU A 203 -8.00 -37.23 66.89
C LEU A 203 -9.19 -36.48 67.49
N ARG A 204 -9.91 -35.67 66.70
CA ARG A 204 -11.16 -35.02 67.14
C ARG A 204 -12.24 -36.04 67.47
N ALA A 205 -12.44 -37.04 66.62
CA ALA A 205 -13.42 -38.10 66.84
C ALA A 205 -13.14 -38.92 68.11
N ARG A 206 -11.87 -39.17 68.43
CA ARG A 206 -11.45 -39.81 69.70
C ARG A 206 -11.78 -38.94 70.91
N ALA A 207 -11.42 -37.65 70.88
CA ALA A 207 -11.74 -36.72 71.96
C ALA A 207 -13.26 -36.58 72.21
N GLU A 208 -14.08 -36.61 71.15
CA GLU A 208 -15.54 -36.65 71.29
C GLU A 208 -16.06 -37.96 71.90
N ALA A 209 -15.44 -39.10 71.61
CA ALA A 209 -15.79 -40.38 72.21
C ALA A 209 -15.43 -40.40 73.71
N ASP A 210 -14.26 -39.90 74.08
CA ASP A 210 -13.81 -39.78 75.48
C ASP A 210 -14.70 -38.83 76.29
N ALA A 211 -15.18 -37.74 75.68
CA ALA A 211 -16.16 -36.85 76.31
C ALA A 211 -17.52 -37.54 76.57
N LYS A 212 -17.95 -38.43 75.66
CA LYS A 212 -19.21 -39.20 75.81
C LYS A 212 -19.09 -40.25 76.92
N THR A 213 -18.00 -41.01 76.98
CA THR A 213 -17.78 -42.01 78.04
C THR A 213 -17.65 -41.36 79.41
N HIS A 214 -16.95 -40.22 79.52
CA HIS A 214 -16.92 -39.44 80.77
C HIS A 214 -18.31 -38.96 81.20
N GLY A 215 -19.18 -38.61 80.24
CA GLY A 215 -20.58 -38.27 80.51
C GLY A 215 -21.42 -39.43 81.04
N GLU A 216 -21.11 -40.67 80.65
CA GLU A 216 -21.79 -41.89 81.11
C GLU A 216 -21.34 -42.31 82.51
N VAL A 217 -20.04 -42.23 82.82
CA VAL A 217 -19.49 -42.48 84.16
C VAL A 217 -20.11 -41.55 85.22
N LEU A 218 -20.39 -40.29 84.86
CA LEU A 218 -21.09 -39.36 85.74
C LEU A 218 -22.55 -39.77 86.01
N LYS A 219 -23.24 -40.39 85.05
CA LYS A 219 -24.61 -40.91 85.21
C LYS A 219 -24.63 -42.15 86.10
N GLU A 220 -23.66 -43.07 85.97
CA GLU A 220 -23.54 -44.21 86.89
C GLU A 220 -23.22 -43.79 88.34
N ARG A 221 -22.38 -42.76 88.53
CA ARG A 221 -22.15 -42.18 89.86
C ARG A 221 -23.44 -41.64 90.50
N ALA A 222 -24.33 -41.03 89.72
CA ALA A 222 -25.64 -40.61 90.22
C ALA A 222 -26.56 -41.81 90.54
N ALA A 223 -26.55 -42.85 89.71
CA ALA A 223 -27.39 -44.05 89.89
C ALA A 223 -26.97 -44.90 91.11
N THR A 224 -25.67 -44.98 91.41
CA THR A 224 -25.15 -45.66 92.62
C THR A 224 -25.49 -44.89 93.90
N GLN A 225 -25.54 -43.56 93.84
CA GLN A 225 -25.97 -42.69 94.95
C GLN A 225 -27.45 -42.91 95.33
N LEU A 226 -28.30 -43.23 94.35
CA LEU A 226 -29.72 -43.59 94.56
C LEU A 226 -29.90 -44.96 95.23
N ARG A 227 -29.06 -45.95 94.93
CA ARG A 227 -29.15 -47.29 95.57
C ARG A 227 -28.91 -47.23 97.09
N LEU A 228 -27.97 -46.39 97.52
CA LEU A 228 -27.66 -46.15 98.94
C LEU A 228 -28.77 -45.38 99.70
N GLN A 229 -29.77 -44.82 99.00
CA GLN A 229 -30.95 -44.23 99.63
C GLN A 229 -32.02 -45.30 99.95
N GLY A 230 -32.23 -46.28 99.07
CA GLY A 230 -33.25 -47.33 99.27
C GLY A 230 -33.04 -48.16 100.55
N GLU A 231 -31.79 -48.46 100.91
CA GLU A 231 -31.44 -49.17 102.16
C GLU A 231 -31.78 -48.35 103.42
N ARG A 232 -31.90 -47.01 103.32
CA ARG A 232 -32.32 -46.13 104.41
C ARG A 232 -33.83 -45.99 104.53
N ASP A 233 -34.60 -46.42 103.54
CA ASP A 233 -36.05 -46.18 103.49
C ASP A 233 -36.86 -47.35 104.04
N ILE A 234 -36.37 -48.60 103.93
CA ILE A 234 -36.93 -49.78 104.63
C ILE A 234 -37.01 -49.55 106.16
N MET A 235 -36.06 -48.78 106.71
CA MET A 235 -36.02 -48.43 108.14
C MET A 235 -37.04 -47.33 108.53
N LYS A 236 -37.58 -46.59 107.57
CA LYS A 236 -38.53 -45.48 107.77
C LYS A 236 -39.98 -45.88 107.50
N GLU A 237 -40.20 -46.90 106.67
CA GLU A 237 -41.53 -47.36 106.24
C GLU A 237 -42.38 -47.78 107.45
N LYS A 238 -41.78 -48.51 108.41
CA LYS A 238 -42.41 -48.89 109.70
C LYS A 238 -42.82 -47.72 110.62
N MET A 239 -42.42 -46.49 110.31
CA MET A 239 -42.70 -45.28 111.12
C MET A 239 -43.70 -44.33 110.44
N ARG A 240 -44.30 -44.70 109.30
CA ARG A 240 -45.09 -43.77 108.46
C ARG A 240 -46.57 -44.14 108.25
N ASP A 241 -46.98 -45.35 108.62
CA ASP A 241 -48.35 -45.86 108.39
C ASP A 241 -49.47 -45.16 109.21
N LEU A 242 -49.16 -44.13 110.01
CA LEU A 242 -50.13 -43.47 110.91
C LEU A 242 -50.31 -41.95 110.70
N GLU A 243 -49.55 -41.29 109.81
CA GLU A 243 -49.52 -39.81 109.74
C GLU A 243 -49.66 -39.19 108.34
N ILE A 244 -49.93 -39.99 107.27
CA ILE A 244 -49.91 -39.50 105.87
C ILE A 244 -51.17 -39.89 105.07
N GLU A 245 -52.30 -39.22 105.31
CA GLU A 245 -53.39 -39.14 104.30
C GLU A 245 -53.88 -37.71 103.99
N ASP A 246 -53.56 -36.68 104.80
CA ASP A 246 -54.31 -35.40 104.77
C ASP A 246 -53.49 -34.11 104.47
N ARG A 247 -52.21 -34.19 104.01
CA ARG A 247 -51.35 -32.97 103.90
C ARG A 247 -50.40 -32.81 102.69
N LEU A 248 -50.40 -33.69 101.67
CA LEU A 248 -49.36 -33.68 100.62
C LEU A 248 -49.76 -33.19 99.21
N LEU A 249 -51.00 -32.73 98.98
CA LEU A 249 -51.40 -32.26 97.64
C LEU A 249 -50.98 -30.81 97.31
N ASP A 250 -50.95 -29.90 98.29
CA ASP A 250 -50.78 -28.45 98.04
C ASP A 250 -49.36 -28.00 97.64
N ASP A 251 -48.33 -28.69 98.11
CA ASP A 251 -46.92 -28.26 97.96
C ASP A 251 -46.34 -28.46 96.55
N SER A 252 -47.00 -29.29 95.73
CA SER A 252 -46.55 -29.61 94.36
C SER A 252 -46.91 -28.50 93.37
N HIS A 253 -48.12 -27.94 93.47
CA HIS A 253 -48.63 -26.89 92.59
C HIS A 253 -47.85 -25.57 92.71
N CYS A 254 -47.39 -25.23 93.93
CA CYS A 254 -46.62 -24.01 94.21
C CYS A 254 -45.24 -23.95 93.52
N ARG A 255 -44.71 -25.06 92.98
CA ARG A 255 -43.40 -25.10 92.31
C ARG A 255 -43.51 -24.86 90.80
N LEU A 256 -44.58 -25.34 90.16
CA LEU A 256 -44.81 -25.18 88.72
C LEU A 256 -45.15 -23.73 88.35
N LEU A 257 -45.97 -23.05 89.16
CA LEU A 257 -46.33 -21.63 88.96
C LEU A 257 -45.08 -20.71 88.96
N LYS A 258 -44.09 -20.99 89.81
CA LYS A 258 -42.85 -20.21 89.92
C LYS A 258 -41.92 -20.34 88.71
N GLU A 259 -42.05 -21.41 87.92
CA GLU A 259 -41.25 -21.61 86.71
C GLU A 259 -41.91 -20.97 85.48
N ILE A 260 -43.24 -20.98 85.41
CA ILE A 260 -44.01 -20.21 84.39
C ILE A 260 -43.69 -18.72 84.51
N ASP A 261 -43.74 -18.16 85.73
CA ASP A 261 -43.36 -16.79 86.06
C ASP A 261 -41.94 -16.40 85.58
N ARG A 262 -41.00 -17.36 85.56
CA ARG A 262 -39.62 -17.13 85.13
C ARG A 262 -39.51 -17.09 83.61
N LEU A 263 -40.28 -17.91 82.89
CA LEU A 263 -40.30 -17.91 81.43
C LEU A 263 -40.98 -16.66 80.89
N GLU A 264 -42.11 -16.24 81.47
CA GLU A 264 -42.76 -14.97 81.09
C GLU A 264 -41.84 -13.75 81.28
N LYS A 265 -41.05 -13.73 82.37
CA LYS A 265 -40.08 -12.64 82.63
C LYS A 265 -38.91 -12.63 81.64
N LYS A 266 -38.57 -13.76 81.02
CA LYS A 266 -37.59 -13.80 79.92
C LYS A 266 -38.21 -13.32 78.61
N GLU A 267 -39.43 -13.75 78.29
CA GLU A 267 -40.15 -13.29 77.09
C GLU A 267 -40.41 -11.77 77.11
N LYS A 268 -40.80 -11.23 78.27
CA LYS A 268 -41.00 -9.77 78.49
C LYS A 268 -39.70 -8.95 78.33
N LYS A 269 -38.51 -9.56 78.45
CA LYS A 269 -37.21 -8.91 78.20
C LYS A 269 -36.76 -8.99 76.74
N MET A 270 -36.98 -10.12 76.07
CA MET A 270 -36.61 -10.32 74.66
C MET A 270 -37.45 -9.47 73.68
N LYS A 271 -38.68 -9.08 74.06
CA LYS A 271 -39.60 -8.30 73.20
C LYS A 271 -39.09 -6.90 72.82
N PRO A 272 -38.66 -6.02 73.76
CA PRO A 272 -38.11 -4.71 73.39
C PRO A 272 -36.81 -4.82 72.57
N GLU A 273 -35.94 -5.78 72.87
CA GLU A 273 -34.70 -6.04 72.10
C GLU A 273 -35.02 -6.38 70.63
N LEU A 274 -36.07 -7.18 70.38
CA LEU A 274 -36.56 -7.49 69.04
C LEU A 274 -37.27 -6.31 68.35
N GLN A 275 -37.82 -5.34 69.09
CA GLN A 275 -38.39 -4.12 68.51
C GLN A 275 -37.29 -3.15 68.10
N GLN A 276 -36.30 -2.92 68.97
CA GLN A 276 -35.15 -2.08 68.67
C GLN A 276 -34.38 -2.57 67.43
N ALA A 277 -34.09 -3.88 67.34
CA ALA A 277 -33.44 -4.46 66.16
C ALA A 277 -34.23 -4.32 64.84
N LYS A 278 -35.57 -4.14 64.91
CA LYS A 278 -36.41 -3.86 63.73
C LYS A 278 -36.39 -2.39 63.34
N GLU A 279 -36.33 -1.49 64.31
CA GLU A 279 -36.21 -0.05 64.08
C GLU A 279 -34.85 0.28 63.46
N GLU A 280 -33.76 -0.28 63.98
CA GLU A 280 -32.40 -0.18 63.43
C GLU A 280 -32.32 -0.69 61.97
N LEU A 281 -32.99 -1.82 61.66
CA LEU A 281 -33.06 -2.34 60.29
C LEU A 281 -33.82 -1.39 59.33
N LEU A 282 -34.88 -0.74 59.81
CA LEU A 282 -35.68 0.18 59.02
C LEU A 282 -34.91 1.49 58.72
N GLU A 283 -34.16 2.00 59.69
CA GLU A 283 -33.27 3.15 59.49
C GLU A 283 -32.19 2.83 58.45
N MET A 284 -31.54 1.67 58.55
CA MET A 284 -30.54 1.21 57.57
C MET A 284 -31.10 1.12 56.15
N GLN A 285 -32.32 0.59 55.97
CA GLN A 285 -33.00 0.57 54.66
C GLN A 285 -33.28 1.98 54.12
N SER A 286 -33.62 2.94 55.00
CA SER A 286 -33.83 4.34 54.63
C SER A 286 -32.54 5.08 54.24
N LEU A 287 -31.38 4.61 54.70
CA LEU A 287 -30.06 5.16 54.35
C LEU A 287 -29.57 4.58 53.01
N CYS A 288 -29.76 3.28 52.77
CA CYS A 288 -29.43 2.65 51.48
C CYS A 288 -30.18 3.31 50.31
N SER A 289 -31.50 3.49 50.43
CA SER A 289 -32.31 4.12 49.37
C SER A 289 -31.92 5.58 49.07
N LYS A 290 -31.42 6.33 50.07
CA LYS A 290 -30.86 7.67 49.86
C LYS A 290 -29.50 7.64 49.14
N ALA A 291 -28.66 6.66 49.48
CA ALA A 291 -27.36 6.47 48.81
C ALA A 291 -27.53 6.04 47.34
N GLU A 292 -28.49 5.15 47.06
CA GLU A 292 -28.88 4.75 45.70
C GLU A 292 -29.34 5.96 44.87
N ALA A 293 -30.22 6.80 45.43
CA ALA A 293 -30.68 8.02 44.75
C ALA A 293 -29.53 9.01 44.45
N GLN A 294 -28.58 9.17 45.38
CA GLN A 294 -27.40 10.02 45.17
C GLN A 294 -26.48 9.46 44.06
N GLN A 295 -26.21 8.16 44.06
CA GLN A 295 -25.43 7.51 43.00
C GLN A 295 -26.12 7.65 41.63
N GLN A 296 -27.44 7.53 41.57
CA GLN A 296 -28.20 7.70 40.34
C GLN A 296 -28.03 9.12 39.76
N THR A 297 -28.07 10.17 40.61
CA THR A 297 -27.85 11.54 40.15
C THR A 297 -26.42 11.81 39.66
N GLU A 298 -25.39 11.26 40.33
CA GLU A 298 -24.00 11.39 39.85
C GLU A 298 -23.79 10.67 38.51
N ILE A 299 -24.44 9.52 38.29
CA ILE A 299 -24.40 8.79 37.01
C ILE A 299 -25.00 9.62 35.87
N GLU A 300 -26.15 10.26 36.09
CA GLU A 300 -26.78 11.12 35.08
C GLU A 300 -25.90 12.34 34.72
N ASP A 301 -25.27 12.98 35.70
CA ASP A 301 -24.38 14.12 35.46
C ASP A 301 -23.11 13.70 34.70
N LEU A 302 -22.55 12.54 35.02
CA LEU A 302 -21.43 11.95 34.25
C LEU A 302 -21.84 11.60 32.81
N GLN A 303 -23.08 11.17 32.56
CA GLN A 303 -23.61 10.95 31.21
C GLN A 303 -23.80 12.28 30.44
N ARG A 304 -24.21 13.36 31.12
CA ARG A 304 -24.30 14.71 30.54
C ARG A 304 -22.90 15.25 30.18
N GLU A 305 -21.89 15.08 31.02
CA GLU A 305 -20.50 15.41 30.68
C GLU A 305 -19.99 14.58 29.48
N SER A 306 -20.27 13.28 29.46
CA SER A 306 -19.82 12.38 28.39
C SER A 306 -20.37 12.78 27.02
N SER A 307 -21.66 13.11 26.94
CA SER A 307 -22.28 13.55 25.68
C SER A 307 -21.76 14.92 25.20
N LEU A 308 -21.50 15.86 26.11
CA LEU A 308 -20.83 17.12 25.77
C LEU A 308 -19.43 16.88 25.19
N LEU A 309 -18.60 16.06 25.87
CA LEU A 309 -17.25 15.72 25.38
C LEU A 309 -17.28 14.99 24.02
N GLN A 310 -18.28 14.14 23.77
CA GLN A 310 -18.48 13.53 22.44
C GLN A 310 -18.76 14.60 21.37
N THR A 311 -19.61 15.61 21.65
CA THR A 311 -19.85 16.70 20.68
C THR A 311 -18.60 17.55 20.43
N GLU A 312 -17.78 17.81 21.45
CA GLU A 312 -16.51 18.52 21.29
C GLU A 312 -15.53 17.72 20.43
N LEU A 313 -15.39 16.41 20.66
CA LEU A 313 -14.56 15.50 19.85
C LEU A 313 -15.01 15.49 18.39
N CYS A 314 -16.31 15.34 18.11
CA CYS A 314 -16.83 15.43 16.74
C CYS A 314 -16.50 16.79 16.08
N SER A 315 -16.54 17.90 16.84
CA SER A 315 -16.17 19.22 16.33
C SER A 315 -14.66 19.36 16.03
N LEU A 316 -13.81 18.63 16.76
CA LEU A 316 -12.35 18.61 16.56
C LEU A 316 -11.97 17.72 15.40
N ASP A 317 -12.58 16.54 15.26
CA ASP A 317 -12.38 15.66 14.11
C ASP A 317 -12.82 16.34 12.80
N HIS A 318 -13.92 17.11 12.81
CA HIS A 318 -14.31 17.89 11.64
C HIS A 318 -13.25 18.94 11.25
N ARG A 319 -12.68 19.65 12.23
CA ARG A 319 -11.56 20.60 11.99
C ARG A 319 -10.31 19.88 11.48
N ARG A 320 -9.98 18.70 12.01
CA ARG A 320 -8.87 17.87 11.55
C ARG A 320 -9.06 17.44 10.09
N GLN A 321 -10.26 17.00 9.72
CA GLN A 321 -10.59 16.65 8.32
C GLN A 321 -10.46 17.84 7.37
N ILE A 322 -10.86 19.04 7.78
CA ILE A 322 -10.66 20.28 6.99
C ILE A 322 -9.16 20.55 6.80
N ALA A 323 -8.35 20.47 7.86
CA ALA A 323 -6.90 20.71 7.79
C ALA A 323 -6.16 19.68 6.92
N VAL A 324 -6.58 18.39 6.94
CA VAL A 324 -6.05 17.36 6.04
C VAL A 324 -6.37 17.70 4.58
N ARG A 325 -7.64 18.00 4.26
CA ARG A 325 -8.05 18.40 2.90
C ARG A 325 -7.30 19.63 2.38
N GLN A 326 -7.00 20.59 3.27
CA GLN A 326 -6.18 21.76 2.93
C GLN A 326 -4.74 21.35 2.57
N ARG A 327 -4.07 20.51 3.38
CA ARG A 327 -2.75 19.97 3.05
C ARG A 327 -2.75 19.16 1.74
N ASP A 328 -3.79 18.37 1.48
CA ASP A 328 -3.91 17.60 0.23
C ASP A 328 -4.08 18.50 -0.99
N GLN A 329 -4.67 19.69 -0.82
CA GLN A 329 -4.82 20.68 -1.88
C GLN A 329 -3.51 21.47 -2.09
N GLU A 330 -2.83 21.87 -1.01
CA GLU A 330 -1.48 22.44 -1.07
C GLU A 330 -0.47 21.49 -1.74
N HIS A 331 -0.52 20.19 -1.41
CA HIS A 331 0.33 19.18 -2.03
C HIS A 331 0.04 19.02 -3.53
N ARG A 332 -1.23 19.01 -3.94
CA ARG A 332 -1.62 19.00 -5.36
C ARG A 332 -1.11 20.23 -6.11
N ASN A 333 -1.25 21.41 -5.52
CA ASN A 333 -0.71 22.65 -6.09
C ASN A 333 0.84 22.57 -6.21
N LEU A 334 1.52 22.05 -5.18
CA LEU A 334 2.97 21.85 -5.21
C LEU A 334 3.39 20.87 -6.32
N CYS A 335 2.71 19.74 -6.50
CA CYS A 335 2.96 18.81 -7.60
C CYS A 335 2.79 19.47 -8.98
N GLN A 336 1.72 20.27 -9.17
CA GLN A 336 1.51 21.02 -10.42
C GLN A 336 2.63 22.04 -10.67
N THR A 337 3.05 22.81 -9.66
CA THR A 337 4.18 23.76 -9.81
C THR A 337 5.50 23.06 -10.13
N LYS A 338 5.77 21.89 -9.53
CA LYS A 338 6.95 21.06 -9.86
C LYS A 338 6.92 20.58 -11.31
N GLN A 339 5.76 20.13 -11.81
CA GLN A 339 5.60 19.74 -13.21
C GLN A 339 5.81 20.91 -14.17
N MET A 340 5.30 22.11 -13.84
CA MET A 340 5.54 23.32 -14.64
C MET A 340 7.01 23.74 -14.65
N LEU A 341 7.71 23.64 -13.51
CA LEU A 341 9.15 23.92 -13.44
C LEU A 341 9.98 22.93 -14.27
N ALA A 342 9.69 21.63 -14.19
CA ALA A 342 10.36 20.63 -15.01
C ALA A 342 10.14 20.86 -16.53
N ALA A 343 8.95 21.29 -16.92
CA ALA A 343 8.66 21.67 -18.31
C ALA A 343 9.47 22.90 -18.76
N LEU A 344 9.58 23.93 -17.91
CA LEU A 344 10.37 25.13 -18.19
C LEU A 344 11.88 24.84 -18.25
N GLU A 345 12.39 23.96 -17.38
CA GLU A 345 13.79 23.48 -17.42
C GLU A 345 14.07 22.74 -18.73
N GLN A 346 13.16 21.86 -19.17
CA GLN A 346 13.31 21.15 -20.43
C GLN A 346 13.22 22.11 -21.63
N GLU A 347 12.35 23.13 -21.57
CA GLU A 347 12.29 24.18 -22.60
C GLU A 347 13.58 25.01 -22.64
N SER A 348 14.22 25.27 -21.50
CA SER A 348 15.55 25.91 -21.45
C SER A 348 16.62 25.03 -22.10
N ARG A 349 16.70 23.74 -21.73
CA ARG A 349 17.64 22.78 -22.33
C ARG A 349 17.47 22.68 -23.85
N ASN A 350 16.22 22.68 -24.33
CA ASN A 350 15.93 22.68 -25.76
C ASN A 350 16.43 23.98 -26.44
N LYS A 351 16.30 25.14 -25.80
CA LYS A 351 16.84 26.42 -26.30
C LYS A 351 18.37 26.42 -26.33
N ASP A 352 19.01 25.90 -25.29
CA ASP A 352 20.47 25.77 -25.20
C ASP A 352 21.01 24.85 -26.30
N GLN A 353 20.34 23.72 -26.56
CA GLN A 353 20.68 22.82 -27.67
C GLN A 353 20.56 23.51 -29.03
N VAL A 354 19.48 24.27 -29.27
CA VAL A 354 19.30 25.05 -30.51
C VAL A 354 20.38 26.11 -30.67
N LEU A 355 20.87 26.73 -29.58
CA LEU A 355 21.99 27.68 -29.63
C LEU A 355 23.31 26.97 -29.99
N VAL A 356 23.58 25.79 -29.42
CA VAL A 356 24.75 24.96 -29.74
C VAL A 356 24.72 24.54 -31.21
N ASP A 357 23.60 24.06 -31.72
CA ASP A 357 23.50 23.62 -33.12
C ASP A 357 23.54 24.79 -34.10
N ARG A 358 23.02 25.97 -33.71
CA ARG A 358 23.24 27.23 -34.45
C ARG A 358 24.73 27.59 -34.52
N GLN A 359 25.48 27.45 -33.43
CA GLN A 359 26.93 27.69 -33.42
C GLN A 359 27.68 26.69 -34.33
N LYS A 360 27.36 25.39 -34.26
CA LYS A 360 27.91 24.37 -35.18
C LYS A 360 27.62 24.69 -36.65
N HIS A 361 26.40 25.13 -36.97
CA HIS A 361 26.07 25.54 -38.34
C HIS A 361 26.83 26.79 -38.78
N GLN A 362 27.06 27.75 -37.88
CA GLN A 362 27.84 28.94 -38.18
C GLN A 362 29.31 28.61 -38.47
N THR A 363 29.98 27.79 -37.64
CA THR A 363 31.37 27.37 -37.90
C THR A 363 31.50 26.52 -39.17
N LEU A 364 30.52 25.66 -39.46
CA LEU A 364 30.47 24.91 -40.73
C LEU A 364 30.33 25.85 -41.94
N LEU A 365 29.54 26.91 -41.84
CA LEU A 365 29.39 27.92 -42.90
C LEU A 365 30.69 28.70 -43.11
N GLU A 366 31.34 29.16 -42.03
CA GLU A 366 32.63 29.85 -42.06
C GLU A 366 33.72 28.96 -42.73
N HIS A 367 33.79 27.67 -42.36
CA HIS A 367 34.68 26.71 -43.01
C HIS A 367 34.37 26.52 -44.50
N ARG A 368 33.09 26.40 -44.89
CA ARG A 368 32.69 26.29 -46.31
C ARG A 368 32.96 27.56 -47.12
N ILE A 369 32.97 28.73 -46.48
CA ILE A 369 33.39 30.00 -47.10
C ILE A 369 34.90 29.97 -47.33
N SER A 370 35.72 29.63 -46.32
CA SER A 370 37.18 29.48 -46.47
C SER A 370 37.56 28.52 -47.60
N GLN A 371 36.93 27.34 -47.65
CA GLN A 371 37.15 26.35 -48.72
C GLN A 371 36.78 26.89 -50.12
N ARG A 372 35.75 27.74 -50.23
CA ARG A 372 35.37 28.38 -51.49
C ARG A 372 36.36 29.47 -51.88
N GLU A 373 36.86 30.26 -50.93
CA GLU A 373 37.89 31.27 -51.18
C GLU A 373 39.21 30.63 -51.62
N GLU A 374 39.61 29.50 -51.04
CA GLU A 374 40.75 28.69 -51.47
C GLU A 374 40.54 28.12 -52.89
N ALA A 375 39.37 27.54 -53.16
CA ALA A 375 39.04 27.04 -54.50
C ALA A 375 39.03 28.17 -55.55
N CYS A 376 38.54 29.36 -55.21
CA CYS A 376 38.61 30.53 -56.09
C CYS A 376 40.05 30.95 -56.39
N LYS A 377 40.96 30.95 -55.40
CA LYS A 377 42.39 31.22 -55.62
C LYS A 377 43.01 30.20 -56.58
N LEU A 378 42.77 28.90 -56.35
CA LEU A 378 43.28 27.83 -57.22
C LEU A 378 42.74 27.91 -58.65
N VAL A 379 41.45 28.20 -58.83
CA VAL A 379 40.84 28.41 -60.16
C VAL A 379 41.40 29.67 -60.85
N GLN A 380 41.74 30.70 -60.09
CA GLN A 380 42.36 31.91 -60.62
C GLN A 380 43.82 31.65 -61.05
N GLU A 381 44.58 30.86 -60.28
CA GLU A 381 45.92 30.39 -60.67
C GLU A 381 45.88 29.49 -61.92
N GLU A 382 44.93 28.54 -62.00
CA GLU A 382 44.75 27.68 -63.17
C GLU A 382 44.27 28.45 -64.40
N ASN A 383 43.37 29.43 -64.28
CA ASN A 383 43.01 30.29 -65.42
C ASN A 383 44.21 31.06 -65.97
N ASN A 384 45.10 31.56 -65.10
CA ASN A 384 46.33 32.22 -65.53
C ASN A 384 47.28 31.23 -66.26
N ARG A 385 47.36 29.97 -65.82
CA ARG A 385 48.11 28.90 -66.51
C ARG A 385 47.47 28.50 -67.84
N LEU A 386 46.14 28.40 -67.89
CA LEU A 386 45.39 28.03 -69.09
C LEU A 386 45.43 29.14 -70.14
N GLN A 387 45.44 30.41 -69.77
CA GLN A 387 45.70 31.51 -70.71
C GLN A 387 47.10 31.38 -71.33
N ALA A 388 48.14 31.17 -70.51
CA ALA A 388 49.50 30.94 -71.01
C ALA A 388 49.62 29.67 -71.87
N SER A 389 48.85 28.62 -71.57
CA SER A 389 48.80 27.38 -72.36
C SER A 389 48.04 27.57 -73.68
N HIS A 390 46.93 28.31 -73.69
CA HIS A 390 46.14 28.58 -74.89
C HIS A 390 46.94 29.42 -75.91
N GLU A 391 47.75 30.38 -75.45
CA GLU A 391 48.72 31.11 -76.28
C GLU A 391 49.81 30.22 -76.91
N ILE A 392 50.04 29.02 -76.36
CA ILE A 392 50.94 28.01 -76.92
C ILE A 392 50.16 27.05 -77.85
N ALA A 393 48.97 26.59 -77.45
CA ALA A 393 48.15 25.63 -78.20
C ALA A 393 47.64 26.19 -79.54
N VAL A 394 47.26 27.48 -79.60
CA VAL A 394 46.84 28.16 -80.84
C VAL A 394 47.97 28.22 -81.88
N ARG A 395 49.23 27.98 -81.49
CA ARG A 395 50.36 27.83 -82.43
C ARG A 395 50.55 26.39 -82.94
N THR A 396 50.05 25.37 -82.24
CA THR A 396 50.24 23.96 -82.58
C THR A 396 49.03 23.33 -83.27
N GLU A 397 47.81 23.77 -82.96
CA GLU A 397 46.54 23.22 -83.47
C GLU A 397 46.25 23.56 -84.95
N LYS A 398 47.19 24.25 -85.63
CA LYS A 398 47.12 24.51 -87.08
C LYS A 398 47.52 23.28 -87.93
N ASN A 399 48.01 22.21 -87.30
CA ASN A 399 48.46 20.99 -87.98
C ASN A 399 47.75 19.76 -87.37
N SER A 400 47.20 18.90 -88.25
CA SER A 400 46.64 17.55 -88.03
C SER A 400 45.17 17.40 -87.57
N LEU A 401 44.26 17.35 -88.55
CA LEU A 401 42.95 16.70 -88.48
C LEU A 401 42.70 16.03 -89.85
N ASP A 402 42.68 14.69 -89.92
CA ASP A 402 42.41 13.96 -91.19
C ASP A 402 42.09 12.44 -91.08
N ASN A 403 41.98 11.83 -89.88
CA ASN A 403 42.00 10.35 -89.73
C ASN A 403 41.00 9.72 -88.73
N GLU A 404 39.72 10.11 -88.72
CA GLU A 404 38.70 9.46 -87.85
C GLU A 404 37.36 9.13 -88.56
N LEU A 405 37.39 8.22 -89.55
CA LEU A 405 36.16 7.72 -90.22
C LEU A 405 35.97 6.19 -90.23
N GLU A 406 36.89 5.39 -89.69
CA GLU A 406 36.76 3.91 -89.66
C GLU A 406 36.12 3.33 -88.38
N VAL A 407 35.97 4.11 -87.30
CA VAL A 407 35.51 3.60 -85.98
C VAL A 407 34.00 3.31 -85.95
N LEU A 408 33.19 4.00 -86.77
CA LEU A 408 31.73 4.00 -86.65
C LEU A 408 31.02 2.66 -86.92
N HIS A 409 31.64 1.73 -87.66
CA HIS A 409 30.98 0.48 -88.05
C HIS A 409 31.04 -0.62 -86.97
N THR A 410 32.04 -0.59 -86.08
CA THR A 410 32.20 -1.62 -85.02
C THR A 410 31.28 -1.36 -83.82
N THR A 411 31.00 -0.09 -83.51
CA THR A 411 30.08 0.34 -82.44
C THR A 411 28.65 -0.19 -82.58
N ASN A 412 28.11 -0.25 -83.80
CA ASN A 412 26.70 -0.61 -84.01
C ASN A 412 26.35 -2.09 -83.74
N ILE A 413 27.33 -3.00 -83.74
CA ILE A 413 27.10 -4.43 -83.42
C ILE A 413 27.18 -4.69 -81.90
N ILE A 414 27.90 -3.84 -81.16
CA ILE A 414 28.05 -3.94 -79.71
C ILE A 414 26.75 -3.50 -79.01
N ASN A 415 26.13 -2.41 -79.48
CA ASN A 415 24.93 -1.82 -78.87
C ASN A 415 23.74 -2.81 -78.80
N THR A 416 23.45 -3.53 -79.88
CA THR A 416 22.30 -4.47 -79.93
C THR A 416 22.44 -5.69 -79.01
N ARG A 417 23.66 -5.98 -78.51
CA ARG A 417 23.90 -7.08 -77.57
C ARG A 417 23.79 -6.61 -76.12
N LEU A 418 24.25 -5.39 -75.86
CA LEU A 418 24.07 -4.68 -74.57
C LEU A 418 22.59 -4.52 -74.21
N ASP A 419 21.73 -4.17 -75.16
CA ASP A 419 20.29 -3.98 -74.90
C ASP A 419 19.58 -5.27 -74.44
N ALA A 420 20.02 -6.43 -74.92
CA ALA A 420 19.49 -7.73 -74.49
C ALA A 420 19.93 -8.06 -73.06
N ASP A 421 21.23 -7.96 -72.76
CA ASP A 421 21.81 -8.23 -71.44
C ASP A 421 21.23 -7.28 -70.36
N ASN A 422 20.98 -6.01 -70.71
CA ASN A 422 20.33 -5.03 -69.85
C ASN A 422 18.90 -5.47 -69.48
N SER A 423 18.13 -6.01 -70.43
CA SER A 423 16.74 -6.44 -70.16
C SER A 423 16.67 -7.60 -69.16
N GLU A 424 17.57 -8.59 -69.26
CA GLU A 424 17.66 -9.71 -68.31
C GLU A 424 18.08 -9.24 -66.91
N GLN A 425 19.04 -8.31 -66.83
CA GLN A 425 19.44 -7.69 -65.55
C GLN A 425 18.30 -6.93 -64.88
N THR A 426 17.43 -6.22 -65.62
CA THR A 426 16.26 -5.54 -65.00
C THR A 426 15.25 -6.52 -64.41
N MET A 427 15.02 -7.67 -65.06
CA MET A 427 14.13 -8.71 -64.52
C MET A 427 14.71 -9.37 -63.26
N LEU A 428 16.02 -9.64 -63.25
CA LEU A 428 16.74 -10.16 -62.08
C LEU A 428 16.83 -9.15 -60.92
N ALA A 429 16.84 -7.85 -61.22
CA ALA A 429 16.73 -6.80 -60.20
C ALA A 429 15.32 -6.76 -59.59
N MET A 430 14.28 -6.87 -60.42
CA MET A 430 12.89 -6.91 -59.96
C MET A 430 12.59 -8.13 -59.07
N THR A 431 13.08 -9.33 -59.42
CA THR A 431 12.90 -10.52 -58.57
C THR A 431 13.59 -10.37 -57.23
N LYS A 432 14.85 -9.90 -57.21
CA LYS A 432 15.58 -9.61 -55.96
C LYS A 432 14.90 -8.56 -55.09
N ASN A 433 14.33 -7.51 -55.69
CA ASN A 433 13.58 -6.49 -54.95
C ASN A 433 12.29 -7.06 -54.33
N CYS A 434 11.57 -7.92 -55.04
CA CYS A 434 10.41 -8.63 -54.49
C CYS A 434 10.81 -9.59 -53.36
N GLU A 435 11.90 -10.34 -53.52
CA GLU A 435 12.44 -11.23 -52.48
C GLU A 435 12.82 -10.43 -51.22
N ALA A 436 13.57 -9.33 -51.37
CA ALA A 436 13.91 -8.42 -50.28
C ALA A 436 12.65 -7.89 -49.56
N ALA A 437 11.66 -7.40 -50.30
CA ALA A 437 10.41 -6.91 -49.72
C ALA A 437 9.63 -8.01 -48.95
N THR A 438 9.72 -9.27 -49.37
CA THR A 438 9.14 -10.39 -48.60
C THR A 438 9.94 -10.73 -47.34
N GLN A 439 11.26 -10.56 -47.35
CA GLN A 439 12.11 -10.72 -46.16
C GLN A 439 11.87 -9.58 -45.16
N ASP A 440 11.78 -8.34 -45.61
CA ASP A 440 11.43 -7.17 -44.79
C ASP A 440 10.05 -7.33 -44.14
N ARG A 441 9.06 -7.82 -44.89
CA ARG A 441 7.73 -8.12 -44.34
C ARG A 441 7.77 -9.24 -43.30
N ASN A 442 8.57 -10.28 -43.51
CA ASN A 442 8.67 -11.41 -42.57
C ASN A 442 9.42 -11.02 -41.28
N THR A 443 10.45 -10.17 -41.37
CA THR A 443 11.14 -9.62 -40.19
C THR A 443 10.24 -8.66 -39.41
N LEU A 444 9.44 -7.83 -40.08
CA LEU A 444 8.39 -7.01 -39.44
C LEU A 444 7.36 -7.85 -38.66
N ILE A 445 6.95 -9.00 -39.21
CA ILE A 445 6.03 -9.92 -38.51
C ILE A 445 6.69 -10.48 -37.23
N GLN A 446 7.94 -10.92 -37.31
CA GLN A 446 8.68 -11.42 -36.15
C GLN A 446 8.90 -10.34 -35.07
N LEU A 447 9.15 -9.10 -35.48
CA LEU A 447 9.26 -7.96 -34.56
C LEU A 447 7.92 -7.67 -33.86
N LEU A 448 6.79 -7.71 -34.58
CA LEU A 448 5.46 -7.55 -33.99
C LEU A 448 5.14 -8.67 -32.99
N GLU A 449 5.42 -9.93 -33.33
CA GLU A 449 5.28 -11.08 -32.42
C GLU A 449 6.14 -10.88 -31.14
N SER A 450 7.34 -10.31 -31.26
CA SER A 450 8.21 -10.00 -30.10
C SER A 450 7.76 -8.80 -29.26
N GLU A 451 7.10 -7.81 -29.84
CA GLU A 451 6.53 -6.68 -29.10
C GLU A 451 5.24 -7.09 -28.38
N GLU A 452 4.44 -8.00 -28.95
CA GLU A 452 3.28 -8.59 -28.27
C GLU A 452 3.69 -9.40 -27.03
N THR A 453 4.74 -10.24 -27.12
CA THR A 453 5.25 -10.95 -25.94
C THR A 453 5.82 -10.00 -24.89
N ARG A 454 6.58 -8.97 -25.31
CA ARG A 454 7.08 -7.92 -24.41
C ARG A 454 5.95 -7.17 -23.68
N CYS A 455 4.85 -6.86 -24.38
CA CYS A 455 3.67 -6.24 -23.76
C CYS A 455 3.02 -7.14 -22.70
N VAL A 456 2.93 -8.46 -22.96
CA VAL A 456 2.42 -9.43 -21.99
C VAL A 456 3.35 -9.57 -20.78
N GLU A 457 4.66 -9.47 -20.96
CA GLU A 457 5.64 -9.50 -19.87
C GLU A 457 5.58 -8.23 -19.01
N ILE A 458 5.48 -7.04 -19.61
CA ILE A 458 5.27 -5.78 -18.89
C ILE A 458 3.97 -5.84 -18.06
N GLN A 459 2.88 -6.38 -18.62
CA GLN A 459 1.63 -6.56 -17.87
C GLN A 459 1.80 -7.50 -16.66
N LYS A 460 2.59 -8.58 -16.79
CA LYS A 460 2.91 -9.47 -15.65
C LYS A 460 3.74 -8.74 -14.59
N ILE A 461 4.75 -7.96 -15.00
CA ILE A 461 5.58 -7.14 -14.10
C ILE A 461 4.69 -6.18 -13.30
N ASN A 462 3.86 -5.37 -13.97
CA ASN A 462 2.96 -4.42 -13.32
C ASN A 462 2.00 -5.08 -12.29
N VAL A 463 1.53 -6.30 -12.57
CA VAL A 463 0.68 -7.08 -11.63
C VAL A 463 1.49 -7.59 -10.43
N LEU A 464 2.75 -7.96 -10.63
CA LEU A 464 3.66 -8.39 -9.56
C LEU A 464 4.11 -7.21 -8.70
N GLU A 465 4.42 -6.06 -9.29
CA GLU A 465 4.70 -4.80 -8.58
C GLU A 465 3.51 -4.39 -7.71
N ALA A 466 2.31 -4.33 -8.27
CA ALA A 466 1.10 -4.02 -7.50
C ALA A 466 0.78 -5.06 -6.40
N ALA A 467 1.32 -6.28 -6.48
CA ALA A 467 1.23 -7.29 -5.42
C ALA A 467 2.35 -7.14 -4.37
N LEU A 468 3.53 -6.66 -4.76
CA LEU A 468 4.63 -6.29 -3.85
C LEU A 468 4.27 -5.04 -3.05
N ASP A 469 3.73 -3.98 -3.67
CA ASP A 469 3.29 -2.76 -2.99
C ASP A 469 2.27 -3.05 -1.88
N ARG A 470 1.33 -3.97 -2.13
CA ARG A 470 0.38 -4.44 -1.11
C ARG A 470 1.09 -5.12 0.06
N ARG A 471 2.06 -6.00 -0.23
CA ARG A 471 2.85 -6.69 0.81
C ARG A 471 3.75 -5.74 1.59
N TYR A 472 4.30 -4.70 0.95
CA TYR A 472 5.04 -3.65 1.65
C TYR A 472 4.12 -2.83 2.56
N ALA A 473 2.91 -2.48 2.11
CA ALA A 473 1.92 -1.84 2.97
C ALA A 473 1.50 -2.74 4.16
N ASP A 474 1.32 -4.05 3.94
CA ASP A 474 1.05 -5.01 5.02
C ASP A 474 2.23 -5.06 6.02
N LEU A 475 3.49 -5.06 5.53
CA LEU A 475 4.68 -4.99 6.38
C LEU A 475 4.77 -3.67 7.18
N ASP A 476 4.48 -2.52 6.56
CA ASP A 476 4.43 -1.23 7.25
C ASP A 476 3.40 -1.23 8.39
N THR A 477 2.24 -1.88 8.20
CA THR A 477 1.25 -2.03 9.28
C THR A 477 1.76 -2.92 10.42
N LEU A 478 2.42 -4.03 10.11
CA LEU A 478 3.01 -4.92 11.10
C LEU A 478 4.17 -4.27 11.87
N ASP A 479 4.98 -3.43 11.21
CA ASP A 479 6.06 -2.67 11.86
C ASP A 479 5.51 -1.59 12.80
N GLU A 480 4.41 -0.90 12.44
CA GLU A 480 3.75 0.03 13.36
C GLU A 480 3.09 -0.70 14.55
N GLU A 481 2.48 -1.87 14.34
CA GLU A 481 1.98 -2.74 15.43
C GLU A 481 3.13 -3.16 16.36
N TRP A 482 4.27 -3.60 15.81
CA TRP A 482 5.48 -3.90 16.59
C TRP A 482 6.01 -2.68 17.35
N ARG A 483 5.98 -1.49 16.74
CA ARG A 483 6.41 -0.24 17.37
C ARG A 483 5.50 0.14 18.54
N LEU A 484 4.19 -0.04 18.39
CA LEU A 484 3.19 0.16 19.45
C LEU A 484 3.39 -0.85 20.60
N LEU A 485 3.59 -2.13 20.30
CA LEU A 485 3.88 -3.17 21.29
C LEU A 485 5.17 -2.89 22.09
N ARG A 486 6.25 -2.42 21.44
CA ARG A 486 7.47 -1.97 22.14
C ARG A 486 7.20 -0.75 23.04
N LEU A 487 6.37 0.19 22.58
CA LEU A 487 5.98 1.37 23.38
C LEU A 487 5.15 0.96 24.61
N GLU A 488 4.33 -0.09 24.50
CA GLU A 488 3.55 -0.63 25.61
C GLU A 488 4.44 -1.35 26.61
N GLN A 489 5.32 -2.26 26.15
CA GLN A 489 6.32 -2.90 27.03
C GLN A 489 7.19 -1.88 27.77
N THR A 490 7.68 -0.82 27.12
CA THR A 490 8.51 0.19 27.79
C THR A 490 7.73 1.00 28.84
N LYS A 491 6.42 1.19 28.68
CA LYS A 491 5.56 1.77 29.73
C LYS A 491 5.40 0.82 30.91
N ASP A 492 5.18 -0.48 30.66
CA ASP A 492 5.03 -1.48 31.72
C ASP A 492 6.32 -1.68 32.53
N TRP A 493 7.50 -1.68 31.87
CA TRP A 493 8.80 -1.61 32.53
C TRP A 493 9.00 -0.31 33.34
N GLY A 494 8.47 0.81 32.86
CA GLY A 494 8.47 2.08 33.59
C GLY A 494 7.58 2.06 34.83
N LEU A 495 6.39 1.45 34.73
CA LEU A 495 5.42 1.33 35.82
C LEU A 495 5.91 0.37 36.91
N THR A 496 6.33 -0.84 36.55
CA THR A 496 6.94 -1.80 37.49
C THR A 496 8.20 -1.23 38.17
N GLY A 497 9.01 -0.45 37.43
CA GLY A 497 10.14 0.30 37.95
C GLY A 497 9.79 1.49 38.86
N LEU A 498 8.53 1.91 38.92
CA LEU A 498 7.99 2.89 39.86
C LEU A 498 7.31 2.21 41.06
N GLU A 499 6.57 1.12 40.83
CA GLU A 499 5.95 0.29 41.86
C GLU A 499 7.00 -0.27 42.83
N THR A 500 8.07 -0.89 42.32
CA THR A 500 9.21 -1.36 43.14
C THR A 500 9.91 -0.24 43.93
N LYS A 501 9.95 0.99 43.39
CA LYS A 501 10.47 2.18 44.10
C LYS A 501 9.49 2.71 45.15
N LEU A 502 8.20 2.42 45.04
CA LEU A 502 7.19 2.75 46.03
C LEU A 502 7.18 1.72 47.14
N GLU A 503 7.23 0.43 46.80
CA GLU A 503 7.34 -0.70 47.74
C GLU A 503 8.58 -0.58 48.64
N THR A 504 9.74 -0.27 48.06
CA THR A 504 10.98 -0.06 48.83
C THR A 504 10.92 1.14 49.77
N LYS A 505 10.23 2.22 49.39
CA LYS A 505 9.97 3.37 50.28
C LYS A 505 9.01 3.01 51.42
N LEU A 506 7.90 2.37 51.10
CA LEU A 506 6.92 1.92 52.09
C LEU A 506 7.53 0.91 53.07
N ALA A 507 8.39 0.01 52.60
CA ALA A 507 9.15 -0.91 53.46
C ALA A 507 10.11 -0.16 54.41
N ALA A 508 10.78 0.89 53.92
CA ALA A 508 11.64 1.73 54.76
C ALA A 508 10.85 2.57 55.79
N GLU A 509 9.70 3.12 55.41
CA GLU A 509 8.79 3.83 56.31
C GLU A 509 8.19 2.90 57.38
N LEU A 510 7.78 1.68 57.00
CA LEU A 510 7.31 0.67 57.95
C LEU A 510 8.41 0.23 58.93
N ALA A 511 9.65 0.07 58.47
CA ALA A 511 10.79 -0.25 59.33
C ALA A 511 11.11 0.91 60.30
N ALA A 512 11.05 2.17 59.83
CA ALA A 512 11.23 3.35 60.67
C ALA A 512 10.13 3.44 61.74
N LEU A 513 8.86 3.28 61.37
CA LEU A 513 7.73 3.25 62.31
C LEU A 513 7.85 2.09 63.30
N GLN A 514 8.31 0.90 62.89
CA GLN A 514 8.56 -0.20 63.81
C GLN A 514 9.69 0.10 64.81
N MET A 515 10.72 0.84 64.42
CA MET A 515 11.74 1.34 65.36
C MET A 515 11.22 2.44 66.29
N GLU A 516 10.38 3.36 65.82
CA GLU A 516 9.76 4.36 66.70
C GLU A 516 8.80 3.71 67.70
N LEU A 517 8.07 2.67 67.27
CA LEU A 517 7.14 1.92 68.13
C LEU A 517 7.90 1.04 69.14
N SER A 518 9.06 0.49 68.79
CA SER A 518 9.91 -0.21 69.77
C SER A 518 10.57 0.77 70.75
N LYS A 519 11.02 1.94 70.28
CA LYS A 519 11.61 3.00 71.11
C LYS A 519 10.59 3.61 72.09
N THR A 520 9.36 3.89 71.64
CA THR A 520 8.27 4.37 72.51
C THR A 520 7.80 3.31 73.50
N ARG A 521 7.81 2.02 73.14
CA ARG A 521 7.59 0.91 74.10
C ARG A 521 8.68 0.84 75.17
N ALA A 522 9.95 1.02 74.79
CA ALA A 522 11.05 1.09 75.76
C ALA A 522 10.90 2.31 76.69
N GLN A 523 10.60 3.49 76.12
CA GLN A 523 10.34 4.71 76.90
C GLN A 523 9.11 4.59 77.82
N ASN A 524 8.04 3.92 77.40
CA ASN A 524 6.91 3.64 78.29
C ASN A 524 7.30 2.70 79.43
N SER A 525 8.14 1.68 79.19
CA SER A 525 8.66 0.83 80.27
C SER A 525 9.59 1.59 81.24
N GLU A 526 10.41 2.51 80.72
CA GLU A 526 11.22 3.44 81.53
C GLU A 526 10.34 4.42 82.33
N LEU A 527 9.24 4.92 81.75
CA LEU A 527 8.30 5.81 82.42
C LEU A 527 7.42 5.08 83.43
N GLU A 528 7.00 3.85 83.16
CA GLU A 528 6.28 2.98 84.11
C GLU A 528 7.16 2.70 85.34
N THR A 529 8.44 2.38 85.14
CA THR A 529 9.41 2.20 86.25
C THR A 529 9.82 3.52 86.94
N ALA A 530 9.74 4.67 86.26
CA ALA A 530 9.94 5.98 86.88
C ALA A 530 8.73 6.46 87.68
N LEU A 531 7.51 6.22 87.20
CA LEU A 531 6.25 6.60 87.85
C LEU A 531 5.96 5.82 89.14
N GLU A 532 6.69 4.74 89.42
CA GLU A 532 6.75 4.14 90.75
C GLU A 532 7.37 5.07 91.82
N LYS A 533 7.84 6.29 91.48
CA LYS A 533 8.36 7.32 92.42
C LYS A 533 8.01 8.78 91.99
N PRO A 534 7.28 9.59 92.80
CA PRO A 534 6.90 10.98 92.43
C PRO A 534 7.68 12.12 93.16
N SER A 535 7.89 13.30 92.52
CA SER A 535 8.11 14.65 93.18
C SER A 535 8.23 15.91 92.25
N ASP A 536 7.19 16.78 92.23
CA ASP A 536 7.07 18.26 92.45
C ASP A 536 7.89 19.47 91.83
N THR A 537 7.14 20.45 91.21
CA THR A 537 7.22 21.98 91.27
C THR A 537 8.32 22.81 90.50
N THR A 538 8.35 24.16 90.27
CA THR A 538 7.46 25.41 90.41
C THR A 538 7.83 26.60 89.41
N LEU A 539 7.46 27.90 89.66
CA LEU A 539 7.53 29.13 88.76
C LEU A 539 7.84 30.48 89.52
N THR A 540 8.23 31.63 88.86
CA THR A 540 8.03 33.09 89.29
C THR A 540 8.52 34.25 88.32
N GLU A 541 8.18 35.55 88.57
CA GLU A 541 8.28 36.78 87.69
C GLU A 541 8.90 38.09 88.32
N LEU A 542 9.03 39.26 87.60
CA LEU A 542 9.39 40.64 88.14
C LEU A 542 9.09 41.92 87.23
N LYS A 543 9.30 43.19 87.72
CA LYS A 543 8.77 44.52 87.22
C LYS A 543 9.78 45.75 87.16
N GLY A 544 9.39 46.96 86.66
CA GLY A 544 10.24 48.21 86.52
C GLY A 544 9.55 49.64 86.61
N SER A 545 10.24 50.78 86.32
CA SER A 545 9.75 52.21 86.48
C SER A 545 10.46 53.33 85.61
N THR A 546 10.08 54.64 85.68
CA THR A 546 10.38 55.77 84.73
C THR A 546 10.57 57.20 85.34
N HIS A 547 10.85 58.28 84.55
CA HIS A 547 10.19 59.63 84.58
C HIS A 547 10.89 60.82 83.83
N SER A 548 10.13 61.92 83.63
CA SER A 548 10.56 63.31 83.25
C SER A 548 11.08 63.55 81.82
N GLY A 549 11.07 64.79 81.28
CA GLY A 549 10.74 66.10 81.87
C GLY A 549 10.72 67.20 80.79
N ALA A 550 11.58 68.25 80.91
CA ALA A 550 11.87 69.34 79.93
C ALA A 550 12.19 68.89 78.48
N LYS A 551 12.23 67.57 78.25
CA LYS A 551 12.13 66.92 76.96
C LYS A 551 10.88 67.34 76.16
N GLN A 552 9.83 67.92 76.75
CA GLN A 552 8.55 68.24 76.07
C GLN A 552 8.64 69.15 74.84
N ALA A 553 9.37 70.28 74.87
CA ALA A 553 9.44 71.17 73.70
C ALA A 553 10.18 70.52 72.51
N LYS A 554 11.35 69.92 72.79
CA LYS A 554 12.07 69.09 71.80
C LYS A 554 11.25 67.88 71.37
N LYS A 555 10.46 67.28 72.26
CA LYS A 555 9.48 66.24 71.92
C LYS A 555 8.45 66.75 70.93
N TYR A 556 7.96 67.99 70.96
CA TYR A 556 6.96 68.45 69.98
C TYR A 556 7.53 68.57 68.56
N GLN A 557 8.73 69.13 68.39
CA GLN A 557 9.40 69.14 67.07
C GLN A 557 9.76 67.72 66.62
N TYR A 558 10.32 66.91 67.51
CA TYR A 558 10.59 65.50 67.26
C TYR A 558 9.32 64.68 66.98
N LEU A 559 8.18 65.01 67.60
CA LEU A 559 6.88 64.37 67.35
C LEU A 559 6.40 64.74 65.95
N MET A 560 6.46 66.01 65.54
CA MET A 560 6.11 66.44 64.18
C MET A 560 6.99 65.73 63.13
N GLU A 561 8.31 65.66 63.34
CA GLU A 561 9.22 64.88 62.47
C GLU A 561 8.88 63.38 62.48
N LYS A 562 8.51 62.82 63.63
CA LYS A 562 8.08 61.42 63.75
C LYS A 562 6.70 61.16 63.15
N GLU A 563 5.80 62.13 63.12
CA GLU A 563 4.49 62.07 62.46
C GLU A 563 4.68 62.09 60.94
N LEU A 564 5.54 62.98 60.42
CA LEU A 564 5.92 63.01 59.00
C LEU A 564 6.61 61.71 58.54
N LEU A 565 7.53 61.20 59.35
CA LEU A 565 8.16 59.89 59.13
C LEU A 565 7.16 58.73 59.28
N LEU A 566 6.22 58.80 60.23
CA LEU A 566 5.16 57.81 60.41
C LEU A 566 4.23 57.79 59.20
N ASP A 567 3.85 58.93 58.65
CA ASP A 567 3.05 59.04 57.43
C ASP A 567 3.78 58.42 56.24
N GLN A 568 5.08 58.72 56.07
CA GLN A 568 5.88 58.15 54.99
C GLN A 568 6.08 56.63 55.14
N VAL A 569 6.39 56.16 56.35
CA VAL A 569 6.49 54.74 56.68
C VAL A 569 5.13 54.04 56.53
N THR A 570 4.03 54.69 56.87
CA THR A 570 2.67 54.13 56.73
C THR A 570 2.32 53.99 55.26
N ARG A 571 2.59 54.99 54.41
CA ARG A 571 2.38 54.89 52.94
C ARG A 571 3.24 53.79 52.31
N LEU A 572 4.51 53.67 52.70
CA LEU A 572 5.40 52.60 52.23
C LEU A 572 4.94 51.23 52.71
N THR A 573 4.55 51.12 53.98
CA THR A 573 4.00 49.89 54.57
C THR A 573 2.69 49.49 53.90
N GLN A 574 1.82 50.44 53.59
CA GLN A 574 0.56 50.22 52.88
C GLN A 574 0.82 49.67 51.46
N SER A 575 1.71 50.31 50.69
CA SER A 575 2.09 49.83 49.35
C SER A 575 2.77 48.45 49.37
N VAL A 576 3.56 48.15 50.41
CA VAL A 576 4.13 46.80 50.60
C VAL A 576 3.04 45.79 50.98
N ARG A 577 2.09 46.15 51.85
CA ARG A 577 0.95 45.28 52.19
C ARG A 577 0.10 44.98 50.97
N GLU A 578 -0.27 45.97 50.17
CA GLU A 578 -1.04 45.79 48.93
C GLU A 578 -0.35 44.82 47.96
N LYS A 579 0.98 44.94 47.77
CA LYS A 579 1.78 44.01 46.96
C LYS A 579 1.94 42.62 47.58
N VAL A 580 1.81 42.48 48.90
CA VAL A 580 1.84 41.20 49.60
C VAL A 580 0.48 40.52 49.54
N GLU A 581 -0.63 41.25 49.70
CA GLU A 581 -1.97 40.71 49.54
C GLU A 581 -2.24 40.33 48.09
N SER A 582 -1.87 41.14 47.08
CA SER A 582 -2.03 40.76 45.67
C SER A 582 -1.27 39.47 45.33
N ARG A 583 -0.05 39.30 45.85
CA ARG A 583 0.73 38.06 45.71
C ARG A 583 0.12 36.88 46.47
N LYS A 584 -0.48 37.10 47.64
CA LYS A 584 -1.23 36.05 48.36
C LYS A 584 -2.45 35.63 47.57
N GLU A 585 -3.18 36.56 46.98
CA GLU A 585 -4.32 36.30 46.09
C GLU A 585 -3.89 35.49 44.87
N GLU A 586 -2.83 35.91 44.16
CA GLU A 586 -2.21 35.14 43.05
C GLU A 586 -1.82 33.71 43.49
N THR A 587 -1.14 33.53 44.62
CA THR A 587 -0.75 32.20 45.10
C THR A 587 -1.95 31.35 45.56
N LEU A 588 -3.00 31.97 46.08
CA LEU A 588 -4.25 31.30 46.46
C LEU A 588 -5.04 30.86 45.21
N GLU A 589 -5.06 31.66 44.16
CA GLU A 589 -5.64 31.29 42.86
C GLU A 589 -4.88 30.13 42.23
N LEU A 590 -3.54 30.18 42.21
CA LEU A 590 -2.70 29.07 41.75
C LEU A 590 -2.94 27.79 42.57
N ALA A 591 -3.08 27.90 43.91
CA ALA A 591 -3.41 26.76 44.76
C ALA A 591 -4.82 26.19 44.47
N LYS A 592 -5.82 27.05 44.22
CA LYS A 592 -7.16 26.63 43.79
C LYS A 592 -7.12 25.91 42.44
N GLN A 593 -6.39 26.46 41.46
CA GLN A 593 -6.21 25.85 40.13
C GLN A 593 -5.49 24.49 40.24
N LEU A 594 -4.40 24.40 41.00
CA LEU A 594 -3.66 23.16 41.20
C LEU A 594 -4.50 22.08 41.90
N ASN A 595 -5.32 22.46 42.89
CA ASN A 595 -6.27 21.55 43.53
C ASN A 595 -7.40 21.12 42.59
N ALA A 596 -7.89 22.00 41.72
CA ALA A 596 -8.86 21.65 40.68
C ALA A 596 -8.25 20.68 39.66
N GLN A 597 -7.00 20.89 39.23
CA GLN A 597 -6.29 19.96 38.34
C GLN A 597 -6.06 18.60 39.01
N ARG A 598 -5.60 18.56 40.27
CA ARG A 598 -5.47 17.30 41.03
C ARG A 598 -6.79 16.53 41.12
N ARG A 599 -7.92 17.21 41.32
CA ARG A 599 -9.26 16.59 41.30
C ARG A 599 -9.59 16.02 39.91
N LYS A 600 -9.34 16.76 38.83
CA LYS A 600 -9.52 16.27 37.45
C LYS A 600 -8.65 15.04 37.15
N SER A 601 -7.38 15.06 37.53
CA SER A 601 -6.46 13.92 37.39
C SER A 601 -6.95 12.70 38.18
N GLY A 602 -7.37 12.87 39.44
CA GLY A 602 -7.90 11.76 40.25
C GLY A 602 -9.23 11.20 39.74
N LEU A 603 -10.08 12.02 39.11
CA LEU A 603 -11.29 11.55 38.43
C LEU A 603 -10.95 10.78 37.15
N ALA A 604 -9.97 11.25 36.35
CA ALA A 604 -9.48 10.54 35.17
C ALA A 604 -8.85 9.18 35.54
N GLU A 605 -8.07 9.12 36.62
CA GLU A 605 -7.49 7.88 37.14
C GLU A 605 -8.56 6.89 37.59
N LYS A 606 -9.62 7.36 38.28
CA LYS A 606 -10.78 6.53 38.63
C LYS A 606 -11.50 6.01 37.39
N ARG A 607 -11.78 6.86 36.39
CA ARG A 607 -12.39 6.44 35.10
C ARG A 607 -11.53 5.39 34.39
N LEU A 608 -10.22 5.59 34.34
CA LEU A 608 -9.27 4.61 33.78
C LEU A 608 -9.28 3.29 34.55
N LYS A 609 -9.38 3.32 35.89
CA LYS A 609 -9.48 2.10 36.72
C LYS A 609 -10.77 1.32 36.47
N VAL A 610 -11.89 2.02 36.25
CA VAL A 610 -13.17 1.39 35.86
C VAL A 610 -13.05 0.75 34.48
N MET A 611 -12.59 1.49 33.46
CA MET A 611 -12.38 0.95 32.10
C MET A 611 -11.42 -0.24 32.08
N LYS A 612 -10.32 -0.20 32.85
CA LYS A 612 -9.42 -1.36 33.01
C LYS A 612 -10.15 -2.58 33.58
N MET A 613 -11.05 -2.39 34.55
CA MET A 613 -11.83 -3.48 35.14
C MET A 613 -12.87 -4.03 34.15
N GLU A 614 -13.55 -3.16 33.40
CA GLU A 614 -14.49 -3.54 32.33
C GLU A 614 -13.80 -4.38 31.25
N VAL A 615 -12.61 -3.96 30.78
CA VAL A 615 -11.81 -4.71 29.81
C VAL A 615 -11.36 -6.06 30.37
N VAL A 616 -11.00 -6.15 31.64
CA VAL A 616 -10.66 -7.44 32.29
C VAL A 616 -11.88 -8.37 32.36
N VAL A 617 -13.07 -7.85 32.70
CA VAL A 617 -14.31 -8.63 32.71
C VAL A 617 -14.69 -9.09 31.30
N ALA A 618 -14.63 -8.22 30.30
CA ALA A 618 -14.88 -8.57 28.91
C ALA A 618 -13.88 -9.63 28.38
N LYS A 619 -12.60 -9.50 28.72
CA LYS A 619 -11.57 -10.50 28.39
C LYS A 619 -11.83 -11.84 29.07
N ALA A 620 -12.24 -11.85 30.33
CA ALA A 620 -12.63 -13.08 31.02
C ALA A 620 -13.85 -13.75 30.37
N GLN A 621 -14.87 -12.96 30.00
CA GLN A 621 -16.05 -13.46 29.28
C GLN A 621 -15.68 -14.05 27.92
N ALA A 622 -14.86 -13.37 27.12
CA ALA A 622 -14.35 -13.88 25.84
C ALA A 622 -13.61 -15.22 26.02
N GLN A 623 -12.73 -15.31 27.02
CA GLN A 623 -12.02 -16.56 27.34
C GLN A 623 -12.95 -17.69 27.79
N THR A 624 -14.06 -17.40 28.49
CA THR A 624 -15.05 -18.44 28.83
C THR A 624 -15.83 -18.92 27.61
N LEU A 625 -16.18 -18.02 26.69
CA LEU A 625 -16.85 -18.36 25.43
C LEU A 625 -15.93 -19.15 24.50
N GLU A 626 -14.63 -18.80 24.42
CA GLU A 626 -13.64 -19.59 23.69
C GLU A 626 -13.50 -21.01 24.23
N LYS A 627 -13.50 -21.20 25.56
CA LYS A 627 -13.45 -22.52 26.18
C LYS A 627 -14.69 -23.35 25.83
N GLN A 628 -15.88 -22.76 25.97
CA GLN A 628 -17.14 -23.40 25.57
C GLN A 628 -17.16 -23.75 24.08
N GLY A 629 -16.65 -22.86 23.20
CA GLY A 629 -16.51 -23.12 21.77
C GLY A 629 -15.58 -24.29 21.46
N ARG A 630 -14.44 -24.39 22.15
CA ARG A 630 -13.50 -25.53 22.01
C ARG A 630 -14.09 -26.83 22.56
N GLU A 631 -14.78 -26.78 23.69
CA GLU A 631 -15.47 -27.94 24.28
C GLU A 631 -16.58 -28.46 23.36
N LEU A 632 -17.38 -27.57 22.78
CA LEU A 632 -18.41 -27.93 21.79
C LEU A 632 -17.80 -28.44 20.48
N ALA A 633 -16.70 -27.86 19.99
CA ALA A 633 -16.01 -28.35 18.81
C ALA A 633 -15.49 -29.79 19.01
N LEU A 634 -14.87 -30.08 20.16
CA LEU A 634 -14.43 -31.43 20.52
C LEU A 634 -15.60 -32.41 20.68
N GLN A 635 -16.75 -31.96 21.18
CA GLN A 635 -17.97 -32.78 21.23
C GLN A 635 -18.51 -33.08 19.82
N VAL A 636 -18.50 -32.10 18.91
CA VAL A 636 -18.88 -32.30 17.51
C VAL A 636 -17.94 -33.28 16.83
N GLU A 637 -16.61 -33.07 16.91
CA GLU A 637 -15.60 -33.96 16.33
C GLU A 637 -15.72 -35.41 16.87
N ALA A 638 -15.98 -35.57 18.17
CA ALA A 638 -16.24 -36.89 18.76
C ALA A 638 -17.55 -37.51 18.26
N CYS A 639 -18.63 -36.74 18.17
CA CYS A 639 -19.91 -37.23 17.67
C CYS A 639 -19.88 -37.50 16.14
N GLU A 640 -19.04 -36.80 15.37
CA GLU A 640 -18.73 -37.07 13.95
C GLU A 640 -17.92 -38.37 13.79
N SER A 641 -16.83 -38.55 14.54
CA SER A 641 -16.03 -39.78 14.49
C SER A 641 -16.83 -41.02 14.91
N ASN A 642 -17.73 -40.89 15.90
CA ASN A 642 -18.68 -41.94 16.24
C ASN A 642 -19.62 -42.27 15.06
N LEU A 643 -20.12 -41.25 14.36
CA LEU A 643 -21.00 -41.41 13.20
C LEU A 643 -20.29 -42.12 12.04
N GLU A 644 -19.04 -41.77 11.75
CA GLU A 644 -18.19 -42.43 10.75
C GLU A 644 -17.98 -43.92 11.07
N GLN A 645 -17.84 -44.25 12.36
CA GLN A 645 -17.71 -45.63 12.84
C GLN A 645 -19.06 -46.39 12.91
N GLY A 646 -20.17 -45.75 12.51
CA GLY A 646 -21.52 -46.33 12.58
C GLY A 646 -22.07 -46.46 14.00
N LEU A 647 -21.40 -45.84 14.98
CA LEU A 647 -21.85 -45.73 16.36
C LEU A 647 -22.81 -44.54 16.52
N PRO A 648 -23.64 -44.50 17.57
CA PRO A 648 -24.50 -43.35 17.83
C PRO A 648 -23.64 -42.13 18.18
N PRO A 649 -23.95 -40.93 17.64
CA PRO A 649 -23.07 -39.77 17.76
C PRO A 649 -22.75 -39.43 19.22
N CYS A 650 -23.78 -39.32 20.08
CA CYS A 650 -23.63 -38.91 21.46
C CYS A 650 -24.50 -39.81 22.41
N PRO A 651 -24.16 -39.97 23.71
CA PRO A 651 -24.77 -40.99 24.59
C PRO A 651 -26.29 -40.89 24.77
N GLU A 652 -26.84 -39.67 24.77
CA GLU A 652 -28.29 -39.44 24.89
C GLU A 652 -29.06 -40.03 23.70
N MET A 653 -28.48 -39.96 22.49
CA MET A 653 -29.05 -40.56 21.28
C MET A 653 -29.07 -42.10 21.36
N GLU A 654 -28.13 -42.71 22.09
CA GLU A 654 -28.23 -44.13 22.41
C GLU A 654 -29.43 -44.43 23.31
N GLU A 655 -29.64 -43.60 24.34
CA GLU A 655 -30.77 -43.77 25.25
C GLU A 655 -32.10 -43.59 24.53
N GLU A 656 -32.23 -42.60 23.66
CA GLU A 656 -33.41 -42.41 22.83
C GLU A 656 -33.64 -43.63 21.92
N ARG A 657 -32.59 -44.15 21.27
CA ARG A 657 -32.66 -45.40 20.50
C ARG A 657 -33.10 -46.58 21.37
N ARG A 658 -32.56 -46.72 22.59
CA ARG A 658 -32.96 -47.75 23.57
C ARG A 658 -34.42 -47.57 24.01
N ARG A 659 -34.90 -46.34 24.23
CA ARG A 659 -36.30 -46.01 24.58
C ARG A 659 -37.25 -46.33 23.41
N LEU A 660 -36.91 -45.94 22.18
CA LEU A 660 -37.67 -46.26 20.97
C LEU A 660 -37.79 -47.77 20.73
N LEU A 661 -36.70 -48.53 20.92
CA LEU A 661 -36.72 -49.99 20.81
C LEU A 661 -37.59 -50.65 21.89
N ARG A 662 -37.53 -50.18 23.15
CA ARG A 662 -38.43 -50.62 24.23
C ARG A 662 -39.90 -50.33 23.88
N ASN A 663 -40.20 -49.12 23.41
CA ASN A 663 -41.54 -48.70 23.01
C ASN A 663 -42.06 -49.52 21.81
N ARG A 664 -41.21 -49.83 20.83
CA ARG A 664 -41.55 -50.70 19.68
C ARG A 664 -41.89 -52.12 20.13
N ARG A 665 -41.07 -52.71 21.01
CA ARG A 665 -41.36 -54.04 21.61
C ARG A 665 -42.65 -54.02 22.42
N ARG A 666 -42.86 -52.99 23.24
CA ARG A 666 -44.10 -52.82 24.02
C ARG A 666 -45.32 -52.75 23.10
N LYS A 667 -45.29 -51.94 22.04
CA LYS A 667 -46.37 -51.86 21.04
C LYS A 667 -46.61 -53.20 20.35
N GLN A 668 -45.57 -53.98 20.04
CA GLN A 668 -45.70 -55.34 19.50
C GLN A 668 -46.36 -56.31 20.48
N THR A 669 -45.97 -56.28 21.77
CA THR A 669 -46.62 -57.12 22.80
C THR A 669 -48.06 -56.69 23.09
N GLU A 670 -48.37 -55.39 23.05
CA GLU A 670 -49.73 -54.87 23.19
C GLU A 670 -50.59 -55.22 21.97
N ALA A 671 -50.02 -55.19 20.75
CA ALA A 671 -50.71 -55.62 19.53
C ALA A 671 -51.01 -57.12 19.56
N HIS A 672 -50.04 -57.98 19.88
CA HIS A 672 -50.28 -59.43 20.06
C HIS A 672 -51.27 -59.71 21.21
N GLY A 673 -51.21 -58.96 22.31
CA GLY A 673 -52.16 -59.09 23.42
C GLY A 673 -53.58 -58.68 23.03
N ARG A 674 -53.75 -57.63 22.21
CA ARG A 674 -55.04 -57.24 21.64
C ARG A 674 -55.55 -58.27 20.64
N GLN A 675 -54.68 -58.81 19.80
CA GLN A 675 -55.04 -59.85 18.83
C GLN A 675 -55.54 -61.11 19.55
N LYS A 676 -54.83 -61.60 20.57
CA LYS A 676 -55.30 -62.72 21.39
C LYS A 676 -56.63 -62.46 22.09
N LYS A 677 -56.84 -61.23 22.59
CA LYS A 677 -58.13 -60.86 23.18
C LYS A 677 -59.26 -60.82 22.15
N ALA A 678 -58.98 -60.39 20.91
CA ALA A 678 -59.96 -60.47 19.83
C ALA A 678 -60.28 -61.93 19.47
N GLU A 679 -59.27 -62.81 19.40
CA GLU A 679 -59.45 -64.26 19.19
C GLU A 679 -60.26 -64.91 20.36
N GLU A 680 -60.02 -64.49 21.61
CA GLU A 680 -60.81 -64.90 22.78
C GLU A 680 -62.25 -64.35 22.74
N GLU A 681 -62.43 -63.07 22.35
CA GLU A 681 -63.74 -62.42 22.20
C GLU A 681 -64.57 -63.04 21.07
N GLU A 682 -63.96 -63.42 19.94
CA GLU A 682 -64.61 -64.21 18.88
C GLU A 682 -65.05 -65.60 19.39
N GLY A 683 -64.25 -66.26 20.23
CA GLY A 683 -64.63 -67.52 20.89
C GLY A 683 -65.72 -67.39 21.95
N ILE A 684 -65.97 -66.18 22.45
CA ILE A 684 -66.96 -65.81 23.48
C ILE A 684 -68.26 -65.27 22.86
N GLN A 685 -68.22 -64.82 21.60
CA GLN A 685 -69.36 -64.27 20.89
C GLN A 685 -70.20 -65.38 20.25
N LEU A 686 -71.47 -65.48 20.65
CA LEU A 686 -72.41 -66.40 20.01
C LEU A 686 -72.74 -65.94 18.58
N PRO A 687 -73.23 -66.84 17.70
CA PRO A 687 -73.67 -66.47 16.34
C PRO A 687 -74.72 -65.35 16.27
N ASP A 688 -75.51 -65.16 17.34
CA ASP A 688 -76.48 -64.06 17.48
C ASP A 688 -75.86 -62.73 17.95
N GLY A 689 -74.52 -62.64 18.01
CA GLY A 689 -73.76 -61.43 18.36
C GLY A 689 -73.61 -61.14 19.87
N VAL A 690 -74.24 -61.93 20.74
CA VAL A 690 -74.21 -61.75 22.20
C VAL A 690 -72.96 -62.39 22.81
N PHE A 691 -72.22 -61.63 23.62
CA PHE A 691 -71.06 -62.10 24.37
C PHE A 691 -71.49 -62.85 25.65
N THR A 692 -70.86 -63.99 25.94
CA THR A 692 -71.17 -64.80 27.13
C THR A 692 -69.94 -65.06 28.01
N SER A 693 -70.00 -64.64 29.27
CA SER A 693 -68.94 -64.95 30.26
C SER A 693 -68.99 -66.38 30.81
N ALA A 694 -69.83 -67.27 30.25
CA ALA A 694 -69.82 -68.67 30.58
C ALA A 694 -68.76 -69.37 29.71
N GLU A 695 -67.86 -70.14 30.34
CA GLU A 695 -66.95 -71.03 29.60
C GLU A 695 -67.78 -71.92 28.65
N PRO A 696 -67.45 -71.96 27.35
CA PRO A 696 -68.25 -72.70 26.38
C PRO A 696 -68.29 -74.16 26.80
N ARG A 697 -69.50 -74.68 27.08
CA ARG A 697 -69.66 -76.06 27.57
C ARG A 697 -69.02 -77.00 26.55
N PRO A 698 -68.12 -77.91 26.96
CA PRO A 698 -67.61 -78.95 26.08
C PRO A 698 -68.78 -79.67 25.41
N ASN A 699 -68.89 -79.53 24.08
CA ASN A 699 -70.07 -79.97 23.31
C ASN A 699 -70.31 -81.49 23.35
N ALA A 700 -69.40 -82.26 23.94
CA ALA A 700 -69.69 -83.58 24.51
C ALA A 700 -68.90 -83.77 25.82
N TYR A 701 -69.59 -84.01 26.93
CA TYR A 701 -68.98 -84.44 28.21
C TYR A 701 -68.60 -85.93 28.22
N ILE A 702 -68.84 -86.65 27.13
CA ILE A 702 -68.44 -88.03 26.90
C ILE A 702 -67.64 -88.04 25.59
N PRO A 703 -66.32 -88.29 25.62
CA PRO A 703 -65.53 -88.43 24.40
C PRO A 703 -66.08 -89.55 23.51
N SER A 704 -66.24 -89.29 22.21
CA SER A 704 -66.81 -90.22 21.22
C SER A 704 -65.96 -91.47 20.96
N GLN A 705 -64.83 -91.61 21.64
CA GLN A 705 -63.84 -92.69 21.57
C GLN A 705 -63.51 -93.07 23.01
N GLY A 706 -63.85 -94.29 23.42
CA GLY A 706 -64.12 -94.60 24.83
C GLY A 706 -62.90 -94.82 25.72
N LEU A 707 -62.84 -94.09 26.83
CA LEU A 707 -62.30 -94.52 28.12
C LEU A 707 -62.82 -93.55 29.21
N PRO A 708 -63.49 -94.02 30.29
CA PRO A 708 -64.05 -93.11 31.29
C PRO A 708 -62.92 -92.39 32.07
N PRO A 709 -62.98 -91.05 32.21
CA PRO A 709 -61.88 -90.28 32.78
C PRO A 709 -61.72 -90.53 34.28
N LEU A 710 -60.48 -90.71 34.73
CA LEU A 710 -60.14 -90.78 36.15
C LEU A 710 -60.60 -89.51 36.89
N PRO A 711 -61.20 -89.62 38.10
CA PRO A 711 -61.72 -88.47 38.82
C PRO A 711 -60.59 -87.50 39.20
N LYS A 712 -60.61 -86.32 38.58
CA LYS A 712 -59.69 -85.22 38.94
C LYS A 712 -60.04 -84.74 40.35
N PRO A 713 -59.06 -84.49 41.25
CA PRO A 713 -59.35 -83.90 42.55
C PRO A 713 -60.03 -82.55 42.38
N TYR A 714 -61.02 -82.25 43.22
CA TYR A 714 -61.66 -80.94 43.30
C TYR A 714 -60.56 -79.86 43.41
N GLY A 715 -60.51 -78.95 42.44
CA GLY A 715 -59.40 -78.00 42.27
C GLY A 715 -59.36 -76.90 43.34
N ALA A 716 -59.30 -75.63 42.93
CA ALA A 716 -59.27 -74.49 43.86
C ALA A 716 -60.51 -74.34 44.78
N LEU A 717 -61.53 -75.20 44.62
CA LEU A 717 -62.80 -75.21 45.35
C LEU A 717 -62.99 -76.51 46.16
N ALA A 718 -61.93 -77.02 46.78
CA ALA A 718 -62.00 -78.20 47.63
C ALA A 718 -62.80 -77.92 48.94
N PRO A 719 -63.59 -78.88 49.47
CA PRO A 719 -64.38 -78.68 50.68
C PRO A 719 -63.54 -78.32 51.92
N PHE A 720 -63.92 -77.24 52.60
CA PHE A 720 -63.17 -76.63 53.71
C PHE A 720 -63.11 -77.54 54.96
N LYS A 721 -61.89 -77.83 55.44
CA LYS A 721 -61.65 -78.45 56.76
C LYS A 721 -61.40 -77.36 57.81
N PRO A 722 -62.18 -77.29 58.91
CA PRO A 722 -61.92 -76.32 59.98
C PRO A 722 -60.60 -76.62 60.70
N SER A 723 -59.80 -75.57 60.91
CA SER A 723 -58.48 -75.62 61.56
C SER A 723 -58.58 -75.75 63.08
N SER A 724 -57.54 -76.28 63.74
CA SER A 724 -57.50 -76.43 65.19
C SER A 724 -57.43 -75.07 65.93
N PRO A 725 -58.06 -74.92 67.13
CA PRO A 725 -58.07 -73.65 67.85
C PRO A 725 -56.68 -73.21 68.33
N GLY A 726 -56.28 -71.99 67.98
CA GLY A 726 -54.99 -71.40 68.38
C GLY A 726 -54.87 -71.09 69.86
N ALA A 727 -53.64 -71.13 70.39
CA ALA A 727 -53.34 -71.05 71.83
C ALA A 727 -53.76 -69.75 72.55
N ASN A 728 -54.13 -68.69 71.81
CA ASN A 728 -54.54 -67.40 72.37
C ASN A 728 -56.00 -67.34 72.86
N PHE A 729 -56.80 -68.42 72.73
CA PHE A 729 -58.15 -68.50 73.31
C PHE A 729 -58.18 -68.81 74.82
N ARG A 730 -57.21 -68.29 75.58
CA ARG A 730 -57.24 -68.28 77.05
C ARG A 730 -57.61 -66.87 77.52
N HIS A 731 -58.58 -66.79 78.44
CA HIS A 731 -59.14 -65.58 79.07
C HIS A 731 -60.35 -64.88 78.40
N ILE A 732 -61.38 -65.64 78.00
CA ILE A 732 -62.77 -65.15 78.08
C ILE A 732 -63.37 -65.64 79.40
N ARG A 733 -63.39 -64.78 80.44
CA ARG A 733 -64.05 -65.09 81.72
C ARG A 733 -65.57 -64.94 81.54
N LYS A 734 -66.34 -66.01 81.83
CA LYS A 734 -67.81 -65.96 81.80
C LYS A 734 -68.33 -65.12 82.99
N PRO A 735 -69.26 -64.17 82.79
CA PRO A 735 -69.82 -63.38 83.89
C PRO A 735 -70.73 -64.23 84.78
N THR A 736 -70.52 -64.14 86.10
CA THR A 736 -71.34 -64.85 87.10
C THR A 736 -72.67 -64.12 87.33
N LYS A 737 -73.80 -64.78 87.05
CA LYS A 737 -75.13 -64.28 87.43
C LYS A 737 -75.28 -64.28 88.96
N LYS A 738 -75.60 -63.14 89.56
CA LYS A 738 -76.03 -63.06 90.95
C LYS A 738 -77.43 -63.68 91.09
N LYS A 739 -77.67 -64.44 92.16
CA LYS A 739 -79.02 -64.91 92.53
C LYS A 739 -79.74 -63.82 93.34
N LYS A 740 -80.88 -63.35 92.84
CA LYS A 740 -82.17 -63.47 93.51
C LYS A 740 -83.23 -63.71 92.43
#